data_AF-A0A7S2LWL3-F1
#
_entry.id   AF-A0A7S2LWL3-F1
#
_cell.length_a   1.000
_cell.length_b   1.000
_cell.length_c   1.000
_cell.angle_alpha   90.00
_cell.angle_beta   90.00
_cell.angle_gamma   90.00
#
_symmetry.space_group_name_H-M   'P 1'
#
loop_
_entity.id
_entity.type
_entity.pdbx_description
1 polymer ?
#
loop_
_entity_poly.entity_id
_entity_poly.type
_entity_poly.pdbx_seq_one_letter_code
_entity_poly.pdbx_strand_id
1 'polypeptide(L)'
;VCVELEAESAQYAYTCVALAAPLGQLFAGTQHGSIRIFAWPIQPGGTGANRCRELDLHAHSVETLALSSNARLLFSGCKGGALMASEVKGDLDIDGVSTTLTSSVMDQRICKYRRREDNDNYKKRNREDIRKASDLQKKLTEALRSLAASNASLDDMVMLPRIYFSELLAEIKQLEERMASLKHESEYAMEQKDAEVSEKLETMKYEMKIGKQQADEKYDSLFEQHKKALSRHGEEMKGANADFDRRARERQVEFENKISLEYDKQTRLLNELESLKEQHVQEVTKHADRHHEQLAELRGANEGAIRDWQARYDKVCAVLKSDSLKFEEALRQQETEYEDQISEILELKRAVLQVESEKSTTALKDGVSMKQTITMLQGNIVEYKGKLEQSEKQREDLVKQLRASREMFANVQDQLKEEKRALKVKGESLAKLREQMKHLESFRFVLFHKVKQMEEERDPLAQQVNSLKSNVSEMYSEFVREFKAKQRVDQQLADKTHLASSLQHETVALSRQLIQLKKDGRRLLNDIEQILHAETAADFERMPKRLMKTLEKYQNLSEWTPPAEEVPGDKPSDTATKEQMMMHEMVIQRDLLFRKNQMATSSAEQMKRECSTDFRRLTSENAQLIAEMNMLRTENRSLLRSCKEQEAAIIAMRAKDTARARLAGEEGPMA
;
A
#
# COMPACT_ATOMS: atom_id res chain seq x y z
N VAL A 1 25.88 -48.39 -0.99
CA VAL A 1 24.54 -48.55 -1.62
C VAL A 1 23.72 -49.41 -0.67
N CYS A 2 22.83 -48.79 0.12
CA CYS A 2 21.82 -49.54 0.87
C CYS A 2 20.75 -49.98 -0.12
N VAL A 3 20.63 -51.29 -0.37
CA VAL A 3 19.54 -51.85 -1.17
C VAL A 3 18.47 -52.29 -0.17
N GLU A 4 17.36 -51.58 -0.11
CA GLU A 4 16.19 -51.99 0.66
C GLU A 4 15.51 -53.15 -0.06
N LEU A 5 15.40 -54.30 0.62
CA LEU A 5 14.64 -55.45 0.16
C LEU A 5 13.17 -55.24 0.56
N GLU A 6 12.36 -54.70 -0.35
CA GLU A 6 10.91 -54.60 -0.14
C GLU A 6 10.28 -56.00 -0.17
N ALA A 7 9.52 -56.33 0.88
CA ALA A 7 8.78 -57.60 0.95
C ALA A 7 7.61 -57.58 -0.06
N GLU A 8 7.52 -58.64 -0.87
CA GLU A 8 6.62 -58.82 -2.01
C GLU A 8 5.11 -58.71 -1.71
N SER A 9 4.72 -58.70 -0.44
CA SER A 9 3.35 -58.50 0.04
C SER A 9 3.37 -58.37 1.57
N ALA A 10 2.37 -57.70 2.15
CA ALA A 10 2.21 -57.50 3.61
C ALA A 10 2.12 -58.81 4.45
N GLN A 11 2.21 -59.98 3.81
CA GLN A 11 2.15 -61.29 4.44
C GLN A 11 3.52 -61.90 4.75
N TYR A 12 4.64 -61.42 4.20
CA TYR A 12 5.96 -62.03 4.45
C TYR A 12 6.97 -61.00 4.97
N ALA A 13 6.79 -60.56 6.22
CA ALA A 13 7.80 -59.74 6.89
C ALA A 13 9.07 -60.57 7.16
N TYR A 14 10.22 -60.08 6.69
CA TYR A 14 11.52 -60.62 7.04
C TYR A 14 11.89 -60.21 8.46
N THR A 15 12.21 -61.19 9.29
CA THR A 15 12.50 -61.00 10.72
C THR A 15 14.00 -60.93 10.99
N CYS A 16 14.80 -61.71 10.27
CA CYS A 16 16.25 -61.74 10.41
C CYS A 16 16.92 -62.13 9.09
N VAL A 17 18.20 -61.77 8.94
CA VAL A 17 18.99 -62.05 7.72
C VAL A 17 20.39 -62.49 8.09
N ALA A 18 20.94 -63.48 7.38
CA ALA A 18 22.31 -63.95 7.52
C ALA A 18 22.98 -64.08 6.13
N LEU A 19 24.14 -63.44 5.96
CA LEU A 19 24.86 -63.41 4.68
C LEU A 19 26.02 -64.41 4.65
N ALA A 20 25.99 -65.34 3.70
CA ALA A 20 27.11 -66.21 3.36
C ALA A 20 27.84 -65.67 2.11
N ALA A 21 28.47 -64.50 2.25
CA ALA A 21 29.23 -63.84 1.18
C ALA A 21 30.21 -64.75 0.40
N PRO A 22 31.02 -65.64 1.02
CA PRO A 22 31.90 -66.55 0.28
C PRO A 22 31.18 -67.61 -0.57
N LEU A 23 29.93 -67.93 -0.23
CA LEU A 23 29.11 -68.89 -0.95
C LEU A 23 28.18 -68.22 -1.97
N GLY A 24 28.08 -66.88 -1.95
CA GLY A 24 27.19 -66.14 -2.84
C GLY A 24 25.71 -66.36 -2.51
N GLN A 25 25.38 -66.57 -1.23
CA GLN A 25 24.00 -66.83 -0.78
C GLN A 25 23.64 -65.91 0.39
N LEU A 26 22.38 -65.47 0.42
CA LEU A 26 21.77 -64.69 1.48
C LEU A 26 20.55 -65.44 2.03
N PHE A 27 20.49 -65.62 3.34
CA PHE A 27 19.40 -66.29 4.04
C PHE A 27 18.54 -65.26 4.77
N ALA A 28 17.23 -65.29 4.57
CA ALA A 28 16.28 -64.42 5.27
C ALA A 28 15.20 -65.27 5.97
N GLY A 29 15.04 -65.09 7.28
CA GLY A 29 13.98 -65.70 8.06
C GLY A 29 12.68 -64.91 7.90
N THR A 30 11.55 -65.61 7.89
CA THR A 30 10.23 -65.00 7.80
C THR A 30 9.45 -65.16 9.10
N GLN A 31 8.45 -64.31 9.30
CA GLN A 31 7.51 -64.40 10.41
C GLN A 31 6.67 -65.70 10.39
N HIS A 32 6.61 -66.40 9.25
CA HIS A 32 5.87 -67.65 9.09
C HIS A 32 6.66 -68.91 9.45
N GLY A 33 7.94 -68.78 9.82
CA GLY A 33 8.78 -69.93 10.16
C GLY A 33 9.52 -70.55 8.98
N SER A 34 9.45 -69.90 7.81
CA SER A 34 10.21 -70.26 6.62
C SER A 34 11.53 -69.49 6.52
N ILE A 35 12.51 -70.06 5.81
CA ILE A 35 13.75 -69.39 5.44
C ILE A 35 13.79 -69.26 3.92
N ARG A 36 13.96 -68.04 3.42
CA ARG A 36 14.19 -67.75 2.01
C ARG A 36 15.68 -67.60 1.71
N ILE A 37 16.12 -68.24 0.63
CA ILE A 37 17.51 -68.24 0.15
C ILE A 37 17.55 -67.45 -1.16
N PHE A 38 18.36 -66.39 -1.17
CA PHE A 38 18.62 -65.55 -2.35
C PHE A 38 20.05 -65.74 -2.85
N ALA A 39 20.26 -65.61 -4.15
CA ALA A 39 21.60 -65.44 -4.70
C ALA A 39 22.16 -64.06 -4.31
N TRP A 40 23.44 -64.02 -3.93
CA TRP A 40 24.16 -62.81 -3.58
C TRP A 40 25.33 -62.59 -4.55
N PRO A 41 25.52 -61.37 -5.11
CA PRO A 41 24.85 -60.12 -4.78
C PRO A 41 23.43 -59.98 -5.36
N ILE A 42 22.56 -59.29 -4.62
CA ILE A 42 21.19 -58.98 -5.06
C ILE A 42 21.26 -57.99 -6.23
N GLN A 43 20.55 -58.27 -7.32
CA GLN A 43 20.43 -57.37 -8.46
C GLN A 43 19.36 -56.29 -8.21
N PRO A 44 19.57 -55.04 -8.66
CA PRO A 44 18.55 -54.00 -8.63
C PRO A 44 17.41 -54.37 -9.59
N GLY A 45 16.22 -54.62 -9.06
CA GLY A 45 15.05 -55.05 -9.86
C GLY A 45 13.96 -55.79 -9.07
N GLY A 46 13.99 -55.71 -7.74
CA GLY A 46 13.05 -56.42 -6.87
C GLY A 46 13.18 -57.95 -6.95
N THR A 47 12.17 -58.64 -6.45
CA THR A 47 12.06 -60.10 -6.41
C THR A 47 11.93 -60.77 -7.79
N GLY A 48 11.42 -60.04 -8.80
CA GLY A 48 11.34 -60.54 -10.18
C GLY A 48 12.71 -60.79 -10.82
N ALA A 49 13.74 -60.05 -10.41
CA ALA A 49 15.13 -60.25 -10.84
C ALA A 49 15.91 -61.23 -9.94
N ASN A 50 15.48 -61.39 -8.68
CA ASN A 50 16.19 -62.18 -7.67
C ASN A 50 15.36 -63.41 -7.27
N ARG A 51 15.50 -64.51 -8.02
CA ARG A 51 14.84 -65.78 -7.70
C ARG A 51 15.22 -66.25 -6.29
N CYS A 52 14.22 -66.59 -5.48
CA CYS A 52 14.42 -67.12 -4.13
C CYS A 52 13.88 -68.54 -4.00
N ARG A 53 14.53 -69.36 -3.16
CA ARG A 53 14.05 -70.68 -2.74
C ARG A 53 13.55 -70.58 -1.30
N GLU A 54 12.34 -71.04 -1.02
CA GLU A 54 11.73 -71.01 0.31
C GLU A 54 11.72 -72.41 0.95
N LEU A 55 12.13 -72.49 2.22
CA LEU A 55 12.18 -73.72 3.00
C LEU A 55 11.42 -73.52 4.32
N ASP A 56 10.33 -74.27 4.51
CA ASP A 56 9.57 -74.27 5.75
C ASP A 56 10.27 -75.16 6.78
N LEU A 57 10.91 -74.53 7.77
CA LEU A 57 11.68 -75.24 8.80
C LEU A 57 11.00 -75.18 10.17
N HIS A 58 10.34 -74.07 10.49
CA HIS A 58 9.73 -73.86 11.80
C HIS A 58 8.22 -73.66 11.69
N ALA A 59 7.50 -74.06 12.73
CA ALA A 59 6.05 -73.78 12.86
C ALA A 59 5.77 -72.33 13.32
N HIS A 60 6.78 -71.59 13.75
CA HIS A 60 6.69 -70.22 14.28
C HIS A 60 7.74 -69.31 13.65
N SER A 61 7.53 -67.99 13.71
CA SER A 61 8.46 -66.92 13.30
C SER A 61 9.93 -67.24 13.58
N VAL A 62 10.79 -67.13 12.56
CA VAL A 62 12.25 -67.31 12.70
C VAL A 62 12.86 -66.01 13.23
N GLU A 63 13.21 -65.96 14.52
CA GLU A 63 13.74 -64.74 15.14
C GLU A 63 15.25 -64.57 14.91
N THR A 64 15.98 -65.67 14.75
CA THR A 64 17.44 -65.63 14.66
C THR A 64 17.98 -66.60 13.61
N LEU A 65 18.97 -66.13 12.86
CA LEU A 65 19.77 -66.93 11.92
C LEU A 65 21.25 -66.71 12.20
N ALA A 66 22.01 -67.80 12.27
CA ALA A 66 23.45 -67.76 12.44
C ALA A 66 24.13 -68.80 11.56
N LEU A 67 25.23 -68.42 10.93
CA LEU A 67 26.06 -69.33 10.13
C LEU A 67 27.23 -69.84 10.98
N SER A 68 27.60 -71.10 10.80
CA SER A 68 28.84 -71.63 11.37
C SER A 68 30.06 -70.89 10.83
N SER A 69 31.19 -70.99 11.53
CA SER A 69 32.46 -70.36 11.13
C SER A 69 32.94 -70.78 9.72
N ASN A 70 32.57 -71.97 9.28
CA ASN A 70 32.84 -72.50 7.95
C ASN A 70 31.64 -72.39 7.00
N ALA A 71 30.60 -71.63 7.34
CA ALA A 71 29.37 -71.43 6.56
C ALA A 71 28.71 -72.72 6.04
N ARG A 72 28.99 -73.88 6.67
CA ARG A 72 28.43 -75.19 6.29
C ARG A 72 27.11 -75.49 6.97
N LEU A 73 26.89 -74.91 8.14
CA LEU A 73 25.66 -75.10 8.91
C LEU A 73 24.99 -73.75 9.10
N LEU A 74 23.70 -73.71 8.79
CA LEU A 74 22.80 -72.62 9.12
C LEU A 74 22.00 -73.03 10.35
N PHE A 75 22.14 -72.26 11.41
CA PHE A 75 21.34 -72.40 12.62
C PHE A 75 20.17 -71.42 12.54
N SER A 76 18.96 -71.93 12.74
CA SER A 76 17.74 -71.14 12.79
C SER A 76 16.98 -71.37 14.09
N GLY A 77 16.63 -70.28 14.76
CA GLY A 77 15.85 -70.29 16.00
C GLY A 77 14.50 -69.63 15.80
N CYS A 78 13.42 -70.33 16.15
CA CYS A 78 12.09 -69.75 16.10
C CYS A 78 11.61 -69.24 17.47
N LYS A 79 10.60 -68.36 17.44
CA LYS A 79 9.91 -67.83 18.62
C LYS A 79 9.33 -68.93 19.51
N GLY A 80 8.99 -70.09 18.95
CA GLY A 80 8.53 -71.27 19.69
C GLY A 80 9.62 -72.01 20.46
N GLY A 81 10.87 -71.55 20.43
CA GLY A 81 12.01 -72.14 21.16
C GLY A 81 12.69 -73.31 20.45
N ALA A 82 12.25 -73.69 19.24
CA ALA A 82 12.91 -74.72 18.45
C ALA A 82 14.15 -74.16 17.73
N LEU A 83 15.23 -74.93 17.76
CA LEU A 83 16.48 -74.67 17.05
C LEU A 83 16.69 -75.75 15.99
N MET A 84 16.95 -75.35 14.75
CA MET A 84 17.29 -76.26 13.67
C MET A 84 18.68 -75.95 13.11
N ALA A 85 19.43 -77.00 12.82
CA ALA A 85 20.72 -76.91 12.13
C ALA A 85 20.57 -77.54 10.73
N SER A 86 20.68 -76.73 9.69
CA SER A 86 20.54 -77.16 8.31
C SER A 86 21.89 -77.12 7.61
N GLU A 87 22.22 -78.17 6.86
CA GLU A 87 23.43 -78.20 6.05
C GLU A 87 23.26 -77.30 4.83
N VAL A 88 24.17 -76.34 4.67
CA VAL A 88 24.22 -75.43 3.53
C VAL A 88 25.02 -76.08 2.42
N LYS A 89 24.34 -76.46 1.34
CA LYS A 89 24.98 -76.90 0.11
C LYS A 89 25.23 -75.68 -0.77
N GLY A 90 26.50 -75.47 -1.14
CA GLY A 90 26.89 -74.41 -2.06
C GLY A 90 26.44 -74.75 -3.48
N ASP A 91 25.20 -74.44 -3.80
CA ASP A 91 24.69 -74.52 -5.17
C ASP A 91 24.93 -73.18 -5.86
N LEU A 92 25.67 -73.20 -6.98
CA LEU A 92 25.78 -72.07 -7.89
C LEU A 92 24.84 -72.34 -9.07
N ASP A 93 23.79 -71.54 -9.19
CA ASP A 93 22.98 -71.48 -10.41
C ASP A 93 23.68 -70.52 -11.38
N ILE A 94 24.45 -71.08 -12.31
CA ILE A 94 24.92 -70.39 -13.51
C ILE A 94 24.04 -70.92 -14.65
N ASP A 95 23.26 -70.05 -15.28
CA ASP A 95 22.45 -70.35 -16.48
C ASP A 95 21.57 -71.62 -16.39
N GLY A 96 20.93 -71.83 -15.24
CA GLY A 96 19.92 -72.89 -15.06
C GLY A 96 20.47 -74.30 -14.81
N VAL A 97 21.78 -74.45 -14.59
CA VAL A 97 22.39 -75.73 -14.19
C VAL A 97 22.96 -75.62 -12.77
N SER A 98 22.26 -76.24 -11.81
CA SER A 98 22.67 -76.26 -10.40
C SER A 98 23.91 -77.15 -10.22
N THR A 99 25.09 -76.53 -10.04
CA THR A 99 26.33 -77.27 -9.81
C THR A 99 26.66 -77.26 -8.31
N THR A 100 26.70 -78.44 -7.69
CA THR A 100 27.04 -78.60 -6.26
C THR A 100 28.54 -78.40 -6.05
N LEU A 101 28.91 -77.40 -5.25
CA LEU A 101 30.30 -77.17 -4.87
C LEU A 101 30.81 -78.29 -3.96
N THR A 102 31.97 -78.87 -4.30
CA THR A 102 32.64 -79.84 -3.43
C THR A 102 33.16 -79.17 -2.16
N SER A 103 33.18 -79.93 -1.05
CA SER A 103 33.60 -79.47 0.28
C SER A 103 34.95 -78.74 0.30
N SER A 104 35.94 -79.24 -0.45
CA SER A 104 37.27 -78.62 -0.64
C SER A 104 37.21 -77.22 -1.27
N VAL A 105 36.32 -77.02 -2.24
CA VAL A 105 36.18 -75.74 -2.96
C VAL A 105 35.50 -74.70 -2.08
N MET A 106 34.53 -75.11 -1.26
CA MET A 106 33.89 -74.24 -0.27
C MET A 106 34.90 -73.73 0.76
N ASP A 107 35.75 -74.62 1.32
CA ASP A 107 36.78 -74.22 2.27
C ASP A 107 37.81 -73.26 1.67
N GLN A 108 38.20 -73.47 0.41
CA GLN A 108 39.10 -72.56 -0.29
C GLN A 108 38.49 -71.17 -0.48
N ARG A 109 37.20 -71.08 -0.83
CA ARG A 109 36.50 -69.78 -0.97
C ARG A 109 36.38 -69.05 0.37
N ILE A 110 36.06 -69.76 1.43
CA ILE A 110 35.95 -69.19 2.78
C ILE A 110 37.31 -68.71 3.28
N CYS A 111 38.38 -69.50 3.08
CA CYS A 111 39.74 -69.10 3.41
C CYS A 111 40.18 -67.85 2.64
N LYS A 112 39.85 -67.77 1.34
CA LYS A 112 40.13 -66.58 0.51
C LYS A 112 39.34 -65.35 0.97
N TYR A 113 38.07 -65.52 1.33
CA TYR A 113 37.22 -64.43 1.80
C TYR A 113 37.65 -63.91 3.17
N ARG A 114 37.97 -64.79 4.13
CA ARG A 114 38.48 -64.40 5.46
C ARG A 114 39.85 -63.73 5.40
N ARG A 115 40.67 -64.06 4.41
CA ARG A 115 42.01 -63.48 4.20
C ARG A 115 42.02 -62.43 3.08
N ARG A 116 40.89 -61.77 2.81
CA ARG A 116 40.89 -60.54 2.01
C ARG A 116 41.55 -59.44 2.82
N GLU A 117 42.83 -59.24 2.58
CA GLU A 117 43.48 -57.94 2.76
C GLU A 117 42.98 -57.05 1.61
N ASP A 118 42.40 -55.90 1.93
CA ASP A 118 42.01 -54.85 0.98
C ASP A 118 43.26 -54.17 0.40
N ASN A 119 44.02 -54.90 -0.41
CA ASN A 119 45.08 -54.32 -1.24
C ASN A 119 45.18 -55.10 -2.56
N ASP A 120 44.58 -54.51 -3.60
CA ASP A 120 44.84 -54.85 -5.00
C ASP A 120 46.29 -54.49 -5.35
N ASN A 121 47.22 -55.34 -4.95
CA ASN A 121 48.57 -55.34 -5.50
C ASN A 121 48.88 -56.73 -6.03
N TYR A 122 48.67 -56.90 -7.33
CA TYR A 122 49.07 -58.06 -8.13
C TYR A 122 50.58 -58.31 -7.99
N LYS A 123 51.00 -59.07 -6.98
CA LYS A 123 52.25 -59.84 -7.07
C LYS A 123 51.95 -61.15 -7.78
N LYS A 124 52.39 -61.25 -9.04
CA LYS A 124 52.48 -62.52 -9.78
C LYS A 124 53.15 -63.56 -8.87
N ARG A 125 52.37 -64.53 -8.37
CA ARG A 125 52.91 -65.72 -7.69
C ARG A 125 53.80 -66.47 -8.70
N ASN A 126 55.08 -66.56 -8.38
CA ASN A 126 56.07 -67.12 -9.27
C ASN A 126 55.91 -68.64 -9.34
N ARG A 127 55.86 -69.19 -10.56
CA ARG A 127 55.61 -70.61 -10.87
C ARG A 127 56.70 -71.55 -10.31
N GLU A 128 57.82 -70.98 -9.84
CA GLU A 128 58.94 -71.67 -9.23
C GLU A 128 58.71 -72.05 -7.77
N ASP A 129 57.96 -71.28 -6.99
CA ASP A 129 57.80 -71.56 -5.55
C ASP A 129 56.94 -72.81 -5.31
N ILE A 130 56.01 -73.09 -6.24
CA ILE A 130 55.20 -74.32 -6.26
C ILE A 130 56.06 -75.54 -6.69
N ARG A 131 57.05 -75.34 -7.57
CA ARG A 131 57.99 -76.40 -7.97
C ARG A 131 59.01 -76.71 -6.87
N LYS A 132 59.55 -75.68 -6.21
CA LYS A 132 60.51 -75.82 -5.10
C LYS A 132 59.88 -76.54 -3.90
N ALA A 133 58.62 -76.27 -3.58
CA ALA A 133 57.91 -77.01 -2.54
C ALA A 133 57.70 -78.50 -2.91
N SER A 134 57.41 -78.81 -4.17
CA SER A 134 57.29 -80.18 -4.68
C SER A 134 58.63 -80.93 -4.69
N ASP A 135 59.73 -80.26 -5.03
CA ASP A 135 61.05 -80.88 -5.07
C ASP A 135 61.62 -81.14 -3.67
N LEU A 136 61.33 -80.27 -2.70
CA LEU A 136 61.66 -80.49 -1.28
C LEU A 136 60.95 -81.73 -0.72
N GLN A 137 59.69 -81.93 -1.10
CA GLN A 137 58.91 -83.10 -0.70
C GLN A 137 59.45 -84.39 -1.33
N LYS A 138 59.93 -84.35 -2.59
CA LYS A 138 60.62 -85.49 -3.23
C LYS A 138 61.95 -85.82 -2.57
N LYS A 139 62.78 -84.81 -2.27
CA LYS A 139 64.10 -85.00 -1.65
C LYS A 139 64.01 -85.57 -0.24
N LEU A 140 63.01 -85.18 0.56
CA LEU A 140 62.74 -85.78 1.87
C LEU A 140 62.31 -87.26 1.77
N THR A 141 61.63 -87.63 0.70
CA THR A 141 61.17 -89.02 0.47
C THR A 141 62.30 -89.93 -0.04
N GLU A 142 63.27 -89.39 -0.79
CA GLU A 142 64.47 -90.11 -1.24
C GLU A 142 65.50 -90.31 -0.11
N ALA A 143 65.69 -89.32 0.76
CA ALA A 143 66.58 -89.43 1.92
C ALA A 143 66.12 -90.53 2.91
N LEU A 144 64.81 -90.73 3.05
CA LEU A 144 64.22 -91.78 3.89
C LEU A 144 64.36 -93.20 3.30
N ARG A 145 64.59 -93.34 1.98
CA ARG A 145 64.90 -94.63 1.35
C ARG A 145 66.39 -94.99 1.40
N SER A 146 67.26 -93.98 1.42
CA SER A 146 68.72 -94.18 1.47
C SER A 146 69.21 -94.73 2.81
N LEU A 147 68.50 -94.49 3.93
CA LEU A 147 68.90 -94.97 5.26
C LEU A 147 68.46 -96.41 5.57
N ALA A 148 67.61 -97.01 4.73
CA ALA A 148 67.08 -98.36 4.94
C ALA A 148 67.96 -99.48 4.34
N ALA A 149 69.09 -99.15 3.71
CA ALA A 149 69.91 -100.08 2.92
C ALA A 149 71.39 -100.08 3.35
N SER A 150 71.67 -100.29 4.63
CA SER A 150 73.00 -100.70 5.09
C SER A 150 72.94 -101.27 6.50
N ASN A 151 73.08 -102.59 6.62
CA ASN A 151 73.94 -103.21 7.63
C ASN A 151 74.25 -104.64 7.21
N ALA A 152 75.51 -104.82 6.82
CA ALA A 152 76.16 -106.08 6.50
C ALA A 152 76.47 -106.88 7.77
N SER A 153 76.49 -108.22 7.64
CA SER A 153 76.83 -109.15 8.72
C SER A 153 78.35 -109.20 8.97
N LEU A 154 78.73 -109.16 10.24
CA LEU A 154 80.09 -109.32 10.76
C LEU A 154 80.24 -110.74 11.32
N ASP A 155 80.97 -111.60 10.63
CA ASP A 155 81.71 -112.68 11.27
C ASP A 155 82.77 -113.24 10.30
N ASP A 156 84.00 -112.73 10.41
CA ASP A 156 85.20 -113.43 9.95
C ASP A 156 86.39 -112.93 10.77
N MET A 157 86.93 -113.81 11.61
CA MET A 157 88.00 -113.52 12.55
C MET A 157 89.35 -113.56 11.83
N VAL A 158 89.82 -112.40 11.33
CA VAL A 158 91.16 -112.25 10.73
C VAL A 158 92.16 -111.83 11.81
N MET A 159 93.07 -112.73 12.17
CA MET A 159 94.20 -112.42 13.05
C MET A 159 95.20 -111.50 12.34
N LEU A 160 95.30 -110.25 12.78
CA LEU A 160 96.28 -109.27 12.27
C LEU A 160 97.45 -109.09 13.26
N PRO A 161 98.71 -109.04 12.77
CA PRO A 161 99.89 -108.81 13.61
C PRO A 161 99.81 -107.50 14.40
N ARG A 162 100.25 -107.52 15.65
CA ARG A 162 100.16 -106.41 16.63
C ARG A 162 100.78 -105.08 16.16
N ILE A 163 101.68 -105.10 15.18
CA ILE A 163 102.35 -103.93 14.59
C ILE A 163 101.37 -103.11 13.73
N TYR A 164 100.49 -103.78 12.98
CA TYR A 164 99.44 -103.11 12.20
C TYR A 164 98.45 -102.37 13.10
N PHE A 165 98.16 -102.90 14.29
CA PHE A 165 97.33 -102.22 15.29
C PHE A 165 97.97 -100.93 15.81
N SER A 166 99.28 -100.92 16.05
CA SER A 166 99.97 -99.69 16.50
C SER A 166 99.99 -98.60 15.44
N GLU A 167 100.14 -98.95 14.16
CA GLU A 167 100.12 -97.99 13.05
C GLU A 167 98.71 -97.45 12.81
N LEU A 168 97.68 -98.31 12.84
CA LEU A 168 96.27 -97.89 12.77
C LEU A 168 95.87 -97.00 13.94
N LEU A 169 96.32 -97.30 15.17
CA LEU A 169 96.06 -96.45 16.33
C LEU A 169 96.76 -95.09 16.24
N ALA A 170 97.95 -95.03 15.65
CA ALA A 170 98.64 -93.76 15.40
C ALA A 170 97.92 -92.92 14.33
N GLU A 171 97.43 -93.55 13.26
CA GLU A 171 96.66 -92.89 12.22
C GLU A 171 95.30 -92.39 12.75
N ILE A 172 94.61 -93.20 13.56
CA ILE A 172 93.37 -92.79 14.25
C ILE A 172 93.64 -91.56 15.12
N LYS A 173 94.71 -91.55 15.91
CA LYS A 173 95.06 -90.40 16.75
C LYS A 173 95.34 -89.14 15.92
N GLN A 174 96.01 -89.28 14.78
CA GLN A 174 96.30 -88.17 13.88
C GLN A 174 95.02 -87.64 13.20
N LEU A 175 94.08 -88.52 12.86
CA LEU A 175 92.75 -88.15 12.36
C LEU A 175 91.89 -87.50 13.45
N GLU A 176 91.99 -87.94 14.69
CA GLU A 176 91.32 -87.31 15.84
C GLU A 176 91.84 -85.88 16.07
N GLU A 177 93.15 -85.66 15.98
CA GLU A 177 93.75 -84.31 16.07
C GLU A 177 93.33 -83.40 14.89
N ARG A 178 93.20 -83.94 13.68
CA ARG A 178 92.64 -83.21 12.52
C ARG A 178 91.16 -82.91 12.67
N MET A 179 90.38 -83.85 13.22
CA MET A 179 88.97 -83.61 13.52
C MET A 179 88.80 -82.57 14.63
N ALA A 180 89.66 -82.57 15.64
CA ALA A 180 89.62 -81.58 16.72
C ALA A 180 89.99 -80.18 16.21
N SER A 181 91.00 -80.05 15.36
CA SER A 181 91.36 -78.76 14.73
C SER A 181 90.28 -78.26 13.78
N LEU A 182 89.70 -79.12 12.93
CA LEU A 182 88.57 -78.75 12.07
C LEU A 182 87.33 -78.34 12.87
N LYS A 183 87.06 -78.99 14.01
CA LYS A 183 85.98 -78.58 14.92
C LYS A 183 86.22 -77.19 15.48
N HIS A 184 87.44 -76.92 15.94
CA HIS A 184 87.78 -75.61 16.48
C HIS A 184 87.73 -74.50 15.42
N GLU A 185 88.19 -74.77 14.20
CA GLU A 185 88.06 -73.85 13.06
C GLU A 185 86.59 -73.61 12.67
N SER A 186 85.76 -74.66 12.69
CA SER A 186 84.33 -74.54 12.43
C SER A 186 83.60 -73.78 13.53
N GLU A 187 83.96 -73.98 14.81
CA GLU A 187 83.41 -73.25 15.95
C GLU A 187 83.78 -71.77 15.88
N TYR A 188 85.05 -71.46 15.61
CA TYR A 188 85.51 -70.09 15.44
C TYR A 188 84.82 -69.39 14.25
N ALA A 189 84.66 -70.09 13.12
CA ALA A 189 83.93 -69.56 11.96
C ALA A 189 82.44 -69.33 12.26
N MET A 190 81.82 -70.19 13.07
CA MET A 190 80.44 -70.01 13.54
C MET A 190 80.31 -68.82 14.49
N GLU A 191 81.21 -68.67 15.46
CA GLU A 191 81.22 -67.52 16.36
C GLU A 191 81.43 -66.20 15.62
N GLN A 192 82.33 -66.18 14.62
CA GLN A 192 82.52 -65.02 13.76
C GLN A 192 81.25 -64.69 12.97
N LYS A 193 80.57 -65.71 12.43
CA LYS A 193 79.30 -65.52 11.71
C LYS A 193 78.17 -65.08 12.62
N ASP A 194 78.10 -65.60 13.84
CA ASP A 194 77.12 -65.20 14.84
C ASP A 194 77.35 -63.75 15.29
N ALA A 195 78.61 -63.33 15.45
CA ALA A 195 78.97 -61.94 15.70
C ALA A 195 78.55 -61.02 14.55
N GLU A 196 78.90 -61.37 13.29
CA GLU A 196 78.49 -60.61 12.08
C GLU A 196 76.95 -60.52 11.94
N VAL A 197 76.24 -61.62 12.24
CA VAL A 197 74.77 -61.64 12.19
C VAL A 197 74.19 -60.79 13.31
N SER A 198 74.76 -60.85 14.51
CA SER A 198 74.32 -60.02 15.65
C SER A 198 74.49 -58.52 15.35
N GLU A 199 75.60 -58.12 14.74
CA GLU A 199 75.88 -56.73 14.37
C GLU A 199 74.91 -56.24 13.27
N LYS A 200 74.62 -57.09 12.27
CA LYS A 200 73.59 -56.80 11.26
C LYS A 200 72.19 -56.69 11.86
N LEU A 201 71.89 -57.48 12.89
CA LEU A 201 70.61 -57.42 13.59
C LEU A 201 70.48 -56.14 14.40
N GLU A 202 71.53 -55.70 15.09
CA GLU A 202 71.55 -54.45 15.84
C GLU A 202 71.50 -53.22 14.93
N THR A 203 72.22 -53.22 13.80
CA THR A 203 72.12 -52.16 12.79
C THR A 203 70.71 -52.08 12.18
N MET A 204 70.09 -53.20 11.80
CA MET A 204 68.70 -53.21 11.33
C MET A 204 67.71 -52.73 12.40
N LYS A 205 67.89 -53.11 13.67
CA LYS A 205 67.04 -52.62 14.77
C LYS A 205 67.20 -51.11 14.96
N TYR A 206 68.43 -50.60 14.85
CA TYR A 206 68.72 -49.17 14.97
C TYR A 206 68.08 -48.38 13.81
N GLU A 207 68.21 -48.87 12.57
CA GLU A 207 67.55 -48.28 11.39
C GLU A 207 66.02 -48.32 11.51
N MET A 208 65.44 -49.44 11.98
CA MET A 208 64.00 -49.52 12.25
C MET A 208 63.56 -48.51 13.32
N LYS A 209 64.36 -48.32 14.36
CA LYS A 209 64.05 -47.36 15.44
C LYS A 209 64.09 -45.92 14.94
N ILE A 210 65.08 -45.56 14.13
CA ILE A 210 65.17 -44.25 13.48
C ILE A 210 64.01 -44.05 12.50
N GLY A 211 63.73 -45.05 11.65
CA GLY A 211 62.64 -44.98 10.69
C GLY A 211 61.28 -44.80 11.37
N LYS A 212 61.07 -45.47 12.51
CA LYS A 212 59.88 -45.28 13.34
C LYS A 212 59.82 -43.87 13.93
N GLN A 213 60.90 -43.37 14.51
CA GLN A 213 60.94 -42.01 15.07
C GLN A 213 60.65 -40.94 13.99
N GLN A 214 61.25 -41.07 12.81
CA GLN A 214 60.98 -40.15 11.69
C GLN A 214 59.54 -40.25 11.17
N ALA A 215 58.92 -41.43 11.23
CA ALA A 215 57.52 -41.59 10.88
C ALA A 215 56.61 -40.94 11.93
N ASP A 216 56.88 -41.16 13.22
CA ASP A 216 56.15 -40.56 14.33
C ASP A 216 56.24 -39.01 14.28
N GLU A 217 57.43 -38.45 14.04
CA GLU A 217 57.62 -37.00 13.86
C GLU A 217 56.83 -36.44 12.65
N LYS A 218 56.78 -37.18 11.54
CA LYS A 218 55.97 -36.80 10.37
C LYS A 218 54.48 -36.82 10.71
N TYR A 219 54.01 -37.85 11.42
CA TYR A 219 52.62 -37.94 11.86
C TYR A 219 52.26 -36.81 12.81
N ASP A 220 53.11 -36.49 13.78
CA ASP A 220 52.89 -35.39 14.71
C ASP A 220 52.86 -34.04 13.99
N SER A 221 53.75 -33.83 13.00
CA SER A 221 53.74 -32.61 12.19
C SER A 221 52.47 -32.46 11.34
N LEU A 222 52.00 -33.56 10.74
CA LEU A 222 50.75 -33.59 9.97
C LEU A 222 49.55 -33.36 10.89
N PHE A 223 49.57 -33.93 12.09
CA PHE A 223 48.52 -33.76 13.08
C PHE A 223 48.45 -32.31 13.56
N GLU A 224 49.58 -31.67 13.84
CA GLU A 224 49.63 -30.24 14.16
C GLU A 224 49.12 -29.37 13.01
N GLN A 225 49.52 -29.65 11.77
CA GLN A 225 49.04 -28.92 10.60
C GLN A 225 47.53 -29.06 10.44
N HIS A 226 47.00 -30.28 10.59
CA HIS A 226 45.57 -30.53 10.52
C HIS A 226 44.82 -29.83 11.66
N LYS A 227 45.38 -29.81 12.88
CA LYS A 227 44.80 -29.10 14.03
C LYS A 227 44.78 -27.59 13.81
N LYS A 228 45.87 -27.01 13.28
CA LYS A 228 45.96 -25.59 12.92
C LYS A 228 44.98 -25.23 11.80
N ALA A 229 44.84 -26.07 10.77
CA ALA A 229 43.88 -25.89 9.70
C ALA A 229 42.43 -25.95 10.21
N LEU A 230 42.11 -26.90 11.10
CA LEU A 230 40.78 -27.01 11.71
C LEU A 230 40.45 -25.79 12.58
N SER A 231 41.44 -25.27 13.32
CA SER A 231 41.29 -24.06 14.13
C SER A 231 41.02 -22.83 13.26
N ARG A 232 41.79 -22.64 12.18
CA ARG A 232 41.59 -21.55 11.23
C ARG A 232 40.22 -21.63 10.57
N HIS A 233 39.84 -22.80 10.07
CA HIS A 233 38.51 -22.99 9.48
C HIS A 233 37.40 -22.77 10.52
N GLY A 234 37.62 -23.15 11.78
CA GLY A 234 36.69 -22.86 12.88
C GLY A 234 36.55 -21.36 13.16
N GLU A 235 37.65 -20.61 13.13
CA GLU A 235 37.67 -19.15 13.29
C GLU A 235 37.04 -18.43 12.09
N GLU A 236 37.33 -18.87 10.86
CA GLU A 236 36.72 -18.35 9.63
C GLU A 236 35.19 -18.58 9.63
N MET A 237 34.74 -19.77 10.03
CA MET A 237 33.30 -20.06 10.17
C MET A 237 32.65 -19.23 11.28
N LYS A 238 33.32 -19.02 12.41
CA LYS A 238 32.83 -18.14 13.47
C LYS A 238 32.75 -16.69 13.00
N GLY A 239 33.75 -16.20 12.26
CA GLY A 239 33.77 -14.88 11.66
C GLY A 239 32.63 -14.69 10.65
N ALA A 240 32.48 -15.64 9.73
CA ALA A 240 31.40 -15.64 8.75
C ALA A 240 30.01 -15.66 9.43
N ASN A 241 29.81 -16.51 10.44
CA ASN A 241 28.56 -16.54 11.21
C ASN A 241 28.30 -15.22 11.94
N ALA A 242 29.32 -14.62 12.57
CA ALA A 242 29.18 -13.32 13.23
C ALA A 242 28.80 -12.20 12.24
N ASP A 243 29.35 -12.21 11.03
CA ASP A 243 28.99 -11.27 9.95
C ASP A 243 27.58 -11.52 9.40
N PHE A 244 27.15 -12.79 9.29
CA PHE A 244 25.77 -13.14 8.95
C PHE A 244 24.80 -12.66 10.03
N ASP A 245 25.10 -12.89 11.31
CA ASP A 245 24.29 -12.45 12.44
C ASP A 245 24.24 -10.93 12.56
N ARG A 246 25.33 -10.22 12.24
CA ARG A 246 25.33 -8.76 12.17
C ARG A 246 24.40 -8.27 11.06
N ARG A 247 24.53 -8.80 9.84
CA ARG A 247 23.66 -8.41 8.70
C ARG A 247 22.20 -8.80 8.91
N ALA A 248 21.93 -9.88 9.63
CA ALA A 248 20.58 -10.27 10.01
C ALA A 248 19.98 -9.27 11.00
N ARG A 249 20.74 -8.87 12.04
CA ARG A 249 20.33 -7.84 13.01
C ARG A 249 20.12 -6.47 12.37
N GLU A 250 21.03 -6.04 11.49
CA GLU A 250 20.90 -4.77 10.75
C GLU A 250 19.60 -4.75 9.92
N ARG A 251 19.33 -5.81 9.15
CA ARG A 251 18.08 -5.92 8.39
C ARG A 251 16.85 -5.95 9.31
N GLN A 252 16.94 -6.62 10.46
CA GLN A 252 15.84 -6.65 11.41
C GLN A 252 15.55 -5.27 12.00
N VAL A 253 16.59 -4.52 12.39
CA VAL A 253 16.45 -3.13 12.85
C VAL A 253 15.88 -2.24 11.76
N GLU A 254 16.29 -2.41 10.49
CA GLU A 254 15.71 -1.67 9.36
C GLU A 254 14.21 -1.97 9.18
N PHE A 255 13.79 -3.22 9.32
CA PHE A 255 12.38 -3.59 9.24
C PHE A 255 11.59 -3.06 10.44
N GLU A 256 12.13 -3.17 11.65
CA GLU A 256 11.52 -2.60 12.86
C GLU A 256 11.35 -1.07 12.74
N ASN A 257 12.36 -0.37 12.21
CA ASN A 257 12.27 1.07 11.96
C ASN A 257 11.21 1.42 10.91
N LYS A 258 11.13 0.66 9.81
CA LYS A 258 10.09 0.85 8.78
C LYS A 258 8.70 0.59 9.35
N ILE A 259 8.54 -0.45 10.15
CA ILE A 259 7.29 -0.79 10.83
C ILE A 259 6.91 0.35 11.79
N SER A 260 7.85 0.87 12.58
CA SER A 260 7.60 2.02 13.48
C SER A 260 7.16 3.26 12.71
N LEU A 261 7.81 3.57 11.57
CA LEU A 261 7.43 4.72 10.74
C LEU A 261 6.02 4.56 10.14
N GLU A 262 5.66 3.35 9.70
CA GLU A 262 4.29 3.09 9.22
C GLU A 262 3.26 3.16 10.34
N TYR A 263 3.59 2.71 11.56
CA TYR A 263 2.72 2.90 12.73
C TYR A 263 2.55 4.38 13.05
N ASP A 264 3.63 5.17 13.10
CA ASP A 264 3.57 6.61 13.34
C ASP A 264 2.71 7.31 12.28
N LYS A 265 2.83 6.89 11.02
CA LYS A 265 2.02 7.42 9.92
C LYS A 265 0.54 7.05 10.08
N GLN A 266 0.24 5.80 10.44
CA GLN A 266 -1.14 5.38 10.74
C GLN A 266 -1.71 6.16 11.93
N THR A 267 -0.94 6.37 13.00
CA THR A 267 -1.37 7.16 14.16
C THR A 267 -1.63 8.61 13.77
N ARG A 268 -0.78 9.23 12.95
CA ARG A 268 -1.02 10.61 12.45
C ARG A 268 -2.30 10.68 11.61
N LEU A 269 -2.49 9.75 10.69
CA LEU A 269 -3.69 9.70 9.85
C LEU A 269 -4.95 9.47 10.68
N LEU A 270 -4.90 8.60 11.70
CA LEU A 270 -6.02 8.40 12.62
C LEU A 270 -6.34 9.67 13.41
N ASN A 271 -5.33 10.36 13.94
CA ASN A 271 -5.51 11.62 14.65
C ASN A 271 -6.07 12.72 13.72
N GLU A 272 -5.60 12.80 12.48
CA GLU A 272 -6.16 13.72 11.48
C GLU A 272 -7.62 13.39 11.19
N LEU A 273 -7.98 12.12 11.01
CA LEU A 273 -9.34 11.67 10.75
C LEU A 273 -10.26 11.93 11.96
N GLU A 274 -9.78 11.71 13.18
CA GLU A 274 -10.49 12.08 14.41
C GLU A 274 -10.68 13.59 14.53
N SER A 275 -9.65 14.38 14.27
CA SER A 275 -9.75 15.85 14.29
C SER A 275 -10.73 16.37 13.24
N LEU A 276 -10.75 15.78 12.04
CA LEU A 276 -11.66 16.15 10.96
C LEU A 276 -13.11 15.77 11.31
N LYS A 277 -13.31 14.60 11.93
CA LYS A 277 -14.62 14.19 12.46
C LYS A 277 -15.10 15.14 13.55
N GLU A 278 -14.22 15.52 14.48
CA GLU A 278 -14.57 16.44 15.55
C GLU A 278 -14.92 17.83 15.00
N GLN A 279 -14.13 18.36 14.06
CA GLN A 279 -14.44 19.61 13.35
C GLN A 279 -15.78 19.53 12.63
N HIS A 280 -16.06 18.45 11.90
CA HIS A 280 -17.33 18.27 11.20
C HIS A 280 -18.51 18.20 12.19
N VAL A 281 -18.37 17.50 13.32
CA VAL A 281 -19.40 17.48 14.37
C VAL A 281 -19.61 18.87 14.96
N GLN A 282 -18.54 19.63 15.20
CA GLN A 282 -18.62 21.03 15.67
C GLN A 282 -19.29 21.95 14.64
N GLU A 283 -19.05 21.76 13.34
CA GLU A 283 -19.70 22.53 12.28
C GLU A 283 -21.18 22.19 12.19
N VAL A 284 -21.53 20.90 12.19
CA VAL A 284 -22.94 20.46 12.16
C VAL A 284 -23.70 20.99 13.38
N THR A 285 -23.12 20.95 14.58
CA THR A 285 -23.74 21.51 15.79
C THR A 285 -23.90 23.02 15.67
N LYS A 286 -22.88 23.77 15.26
CA LYS A 286 -22.99 25.23 15.00
C LYS A 286 -24.07 25.55 13.96
N HIS A 287 -24.18 24.76 12.90
CA HIS A 287 -25.23 24.94 11.89
C HIS A 287 -26.62 24.63 12.48
N ALA A 288 -26.76 23.57 13.25
CA ALA A 288 -28.01 23.23 13.94
C ALA A 288 -28.42 24.34 14.93
N ASP A 289 -27.48 24.87 15.71
CA ASP A 289 -27.73 25.97 16.66
C ASP A 289 -28.16 27.25 15.94
N ARG A 290 -27.48 27.62 14.85
CA ARG A 290 -27.90 28.77 14.01
C ARG A 290 -29.29 28.59 13.42
N HIS A 291 -29.62 27.38 12.94
CA HIS A 291 -30.96 27.10 12.45
C HIS A 291 -32.00 27.14 13.56
N HIS A 292 -31.65 26.68 14.76
CA HIS A 292 -32.51 26.76 15.92
C HIS A 292 -32.78 28.21 16.32
N GLU A 293 -31.74 29.07 16.35
CA GLU A 293 -31.85 30.51 16.60
C GLU A 293 -32.74 31.19 15.54
N GLN A 294 -32.50 30.93 14.25
CA GLN A 294 -33.32 31.47 13.16
C GLN A 294 -34.79 31.04 13.27
N LEU A 295 -35.05 29.78 13.62
CA LEU A 295 -36.41 29.30 13.86
C LEU A 295 -37.04 29.96 15.08
N ALA A 296 -36.27 30.19 16.15
CA ALA A 296 -36.75 30.89 17.34
C ALA A 296 -37.07 32.36 17.04
N GLU A 297 -36.23 33.05 16.27
CA GLU A 297 -36.48 34.42 15.80
C GLU A 297 -37.73 34.51 14.92
N LEU A 298 -37.89 33.60 13.95
CA LEU A 298 -39.07 33.55 13.08
C LEU A 298 -40.34 33.24 13.88
N ARG A 299 -40.27 32.32 14.85
CA ARG A 299 -41.38 32.04 15.77
C ARG A 299 -41.72 33.28 16.60
N GLY A 300 -40.73 33.95 17.18
CA GLY A 300 -40.93 35.18 17.96
C GLY A 300 -41.52 36.32 17.14
N ALA A 301 -41.06 36.49 15.90
CA ALA A 301 -41.61 37.49 14.97
C ALA A 301 -43.07 37.17 14.59
N ASN A 302 -43.38 35.89 14.32
CA ASN A 302 -44.74 35.46 14.01
C ASN A 302 -45.67 35.62 15.22
N GLU A 303 -45.23 35.23 16.42
CA GLU A 303 -45.97 35.46 17.67
C GLU A 303 -46.19 36.96 17.93
N GLY A 304 -45.18 37.80 17.66
CA GLY A 304 -45.30 39.25 17.71
C GLY A 304 -46.34 39.79 16.73
N ALA A 305 -46.31 39.33 15.48
CA ALA A 305 -47.29 39.70 14.47
C ALA A 305 -48.71 39.24 14.85
N ILE A 306 -48.88 38.03 15.38
CA ILE A 306 -50.16 37.52 15.88
C ILE A 306 -50.68 38.40 17.02
N ARG A 307 -49.81 38.76 17.98
CA ARG A 307 -50.17 39.68 19.08
C ARG A 307 -50.59 41.06 18.56
N ASP A 308 -49.87 41.60 17.57
CA ASP A 308 -50.24 42.88 16.93
C ASP A 308 -51.59 42.78 16.19
N TRP A 309 -51.85 41.67 15.50
CA TRP A 309 -53.12 41.41 14.84
C TRP A 309 -54.27 41.29 15.84
N GLN A 310 -54.08 40.57 16.95
CA GLN A 310 -55.04 40.48 18.04
C GLN A 310 -55.31 41.87 18.64
N ALA A 311 -54.26 42.65 18.94
CA ALA A 311 -54.42 44.00 19.46
C ALA A 311 -55.14 44.95 18.49
N ARG A 312 -54.92 44.82 17.18
CA ARG A 312 -55.66 45.57 16.15
C ARG A 312 -57.11 45.13 16.07
N TYR A 313 -57.36 43.83 16.13
CA TYR A 313 -58.70 43.27 16.17
C TYR A 313 -59.49 43.78 17.38
N ASP A 314 -58.88 43.73 18.58
CA ASP A 314 -59.48 44.24 19.81
C ASP A 314 -59.79 45.73 19.73
N LYS A 315 -58.90 46.53 19.12
CA LYS A 315 -59.17 47.95 18.85
C LYS A 315 -60.38 48.16 17.95
N VAL A 316 -60.50 47.38 16.88
CA VAL A 316 -61.66 47.45 15.97
C VAL A 316 -62.93 47.03 16.70
N CYS A 317 -62.89 45.96 17.50
CA CYS A 317 -64.03 45.55 18.33
C CYS A 317 -64.42 46.62 19.34
N ALA A 318 -63.46 47.31 19.96
CA ALA A 318 -63.73 48.40 20.89
C ALA A 318 -64.38 49.61 20.18
N VAL A 319 -63.88 49.98 19.00
CA VAL A 319 -64.49 51.04 18.18
C VAL A 319 -65.91 50.67 17.78
N LEU A 320 -66.12 49.45 17.27
CA LEU A 320 -67.46 48.96 16.91
C LEU A 320 -68.41 48.99 18.10
N LYS A 321 -68.00 48.54 19.29
CA LYS A 321 -68.81 48.65 20.51
C LYS A 321 -69.13 50.10 20.86
N SER A 322 -68.15 51.00 20.76
CA SER A 322 -68.35 52.42 21.03
C SER A 322 -69.29 53.07 20.02
N ASP A 323 -69.23 52.68 18.75
CA ASP A 323 -70.10 53.19 17.71
C ASP A 323 -71.52 52.62 17.85
N SER A 324 -71.67 51.34 18.20
CA SER A 324 -72.96 50.76 18.58
C SER A 324 -73.62 51.53 19.72
N LEU A 325 -72.86 51.87 20.77
CA LEU A 325 -73.36 52.70 21.87
C LEU A 325 -73.76 54.11 21.40
N LYS A 326 -72.95 54.77 20.56
CA LYS A 326 -73.32 56.09 20.00
C LYS A 326 -74.57 56.02 19.13
N PHE A 327 -74.76 54.96 18.35
CA PHE A 327 -75.96 54.75 17.55
C PHE A 327 -77.18 54.56 18.44
N GLU A 328 -77.06 53.77 19.51
CA GLU A 328 -78.11 53.58 20.50
C GLU A 328 -78.46 54.90 21.21
N GLU A 329 -77.46 55.69 21.60
CA GLU A 329 -77.67 57.03 22.18
C GLU A 329 -78.32 58.00 21.19
N ALA A 330 -77.91 57.98 19.92
CA ALA A 330 -78.51 58.81 18.87
C ALA A 330 -79.97 58.42 18.59
N LEU A 331 -80.28 57.12 18.57
CA LEU A 331 -81.65 56.62 18.47
C LEU A 331 -82.48 57.09 19.67
N ARG A 332 -81.96 56.94 20.89
CA ARG A 332 -82.63 57.40 22.11
C ARG A 332 -82.88 58.92 22.09
N GLN A 333 -81.92 59.70 21.59
CA GLN A 333 -82.08 61.15 21.42
C GLN A 333 -83.18 61.46 20.41
N GLN A 334 -83.21 60.80 19.25
CA GLN A 334 -84.29 60.97 18.28
C GLN A 334 -85.66 60.60 18.84
N GLU A 335 -85.76 59.49 19.57
CA GLU A 335 -87.00 59.09 20.25
C GLU A 335 -87.47 60.17 21.23
N THR A 336 -86.54 60.72 22.04
CA THR A 336 -86.85 61.81 22.98
C THR A 336 -87.31 63.08 22.24
N GLU A 337 -86.63 63.48 21.17
CA GLU A 337 -87.01 64.64 20.36
C GLU A 337 -88.39 64.48 19.71
N TYR A 338 -88.74 63.27 19.24
CA TYR A 338 -90.08 62.99 18.71
C TYR A 338 -91.14 63.03 19.81
N GLU A 339 -90.87 62.52 21.01
CA GLU A 339 -91.78 62.61 22.17
C GLU A 339 -92.02 64.07 22.59
N ASP A 340 -90.98 64.90 22.59
CA ASP A 340 -91.06 66.33 22.89
C ASP A 340 -91.89 67.08 21.82
N GLN A 341 -91.64 66.82 20.53
CA GLN A 341 -92.44 67.40 19.44
C GLN A 341 -93.91 67.01 19.51
N ILE A 342 -94.22 65.74 19.87
CA ILE A 342 -95.59 65.29 20.08
C ILE A 342 -96.23 66.06 21.24
N SER A 343 -95.49 66.27 22.33
CA SER A 343 -95.95 67.01 23.50
C SER A 343 -96.22 68.48 23.17
N GLU A 344 -95.34 69.15 22.43
CA GLU A 344 -95.51 70.54 21.98
C GLU A 344 -96.75 70.69 21.09
N ILE A 345 -96.97 69.78 20.13
CA ILE A 345 -98.16 69.78 19.27
C ILE A 345 -99.44 69.61 20.09
N LEU A 346 -99.42 68.78 21.14
CA LEU A 346 -100.56 68.59 22.04
C LEU A 346 -100.85 69.86 22.85
N GLU A 347 -99.83 70.55 23.36
CA GLU A 347 -100.00 71.82 24.07
C GLU A 347 -100.52 72.94 23.17
N LEU A 348 -99.98 73.06 21.95
CA LEU A 348 -100.42 74.06 20.98
C LEU A 348 -101.90 73.85 20.60
N LYS A 349 -102.32 72.60 20.38
CA LYS A 349 -103.73 72.27 20.12
C LYS A 349 -104.64 72.59 21.32
N ARG A 350 -104.18 72.40 22.56
CA ARG A 350 -104.93 72.82 23.76
C ARG A 350 -105.08 74.35 23.83
N ALA A 351 -104.03 75.11 23.53
CA ALA A 351 -104.06 76.56 23.55
C ALA A 351 -105.02 77.15 22.49
N VAL A 352 -105.05 76.58 21.28
CA VAL A 352 -105.96 77.03 20.21
C VAL A 352 -107.43 76.82 20.59
N LEU A 353 -107.78 75.69 21.20
CA LEU A 353 -109.13 75.42 21.70
C LEU A 353 -109.56 76.43 22.80
N GLN A 354 -108.62 76.88 23.62
CA GLN A 354 -108.87 77.87 24.65
C GLN A 354 -109.18 79.26 24.05
N VAL A 355 -108.43 79.69 23.04
CA VAL A 355 -108.66 80.97 22.33
C VAL A 355 -109.98 80.97 21.54
N GLU A 356 -110.40 79.83 21.00
CA GLU A 356 -111.69 79.70 20.32
C GLU A 356 -112.87 79.81 21.30
N SER A 357 -112.69 79.35 22.55
CA SER A 357 -113.66 79.54 23.63
C SER A 357 -113.82 81.01 24.05
N GLU A 358 -112.74 81.80 24.01
CA GLU A 358 -112.72 83.21 24.40
C GLU A 358 -113.37 84.11 23.33
N LYS A 359 -113.16 83.82 22.04
CA LYS A 359 -113.71 84.59 20.90
C LYS A 359 -115.23 84.48 20.74
N SER A 360 -115.86 83.46 21.33
CA SER A 360 -117.33 83.30 21.35
C SER A 360 -118.03 84.31 22.29
N THR A 361 -117.29 84.95 23.21
CA THR A 361 -117.88 85.81 24.26
C THR A 361 -117.86 87.33 23.95
N THR A 362 -117.14 87.78 22.92
CA THR A 362 -116.87 89.22 22.69
C THR A 362 -117.64 89.87 21.52
N ALA A 363 -118.52 89.16 20.81
CA ALA A 363 -119.20 89.66 19.60
C ALA A 363 -120.54 90.40 19.83
N LEU A 364 -120.87 90.78 21.08
CA LEU A 364 -122.24 91.20 21.46
C LEU A 364 -122.42 92.68 21.84
N LYS A 365 -121.47 93.60 21.55
CA LYS A 365 -121.47 94.91 22.24
C LYS A 365 -121.35 96.26 21.53
N ASP A 366 -121.14 96.45 20.21
CA ASP A 366 -120.96 97.85 19.70
C ASP A 366 -121.56 98.16 18.32
N GLY A 367 -122.55 99.06 18.30
CA GLY A 367 -123.13 99.68 17.10
C GLY A 367 -123.43 101.17 17.32
N VAL A 368 -122.98 101.99 16.36
CA VAL A 368 -123.58 103.26 15.88
C VAL A 368 -123.74 104.44 16.87
N SER A 369 -123.04 105.56 16.62
CA SER A 369 -123.55 106.96 16.71
C SER A 369 -122.54 108.04 17.20
N MET A 370 -121.34 108.11 16.60
CA MET A 370 -120.52 109.35 16.57
C MET A 370 -120.41 109.89 15.12
N LYS A 371 -121.53 109.87 14.41
CA LYS A 371 -121.69 110.25 12.99
C LYS A 371 -121.79 111.78 12.77
N GLN A 372 -121.70 112.61 13.82
CA GLN A 372 -121.93 114.06 13.77
C GLN A 372 -120.65 114.92 13.79
N THR A 373 -119.48 114.34 14.06
CA THR A 373 -118.18 115.06 14.07
C THR A 373 -117.54 115.16 12.67
N ILE A 374 -118.09 114.48 11.67
CA ILE A 374 -117.50 114.27 10.33
C ILE A 374 -117.63 115.49 9.41
N THR A 375 -118.63 116.35 9.61
CA THR A 375 -118.92 117.45 8.66
C THR A 375 -117.92 118.60 8.75
N MET A 376 -117.28 118.83 9.90
CA MET A 376 -116.30 119.92 10.09
C MET A 376 -114.92 119.58 9.50
N LEU A 377 -114.60 118.29 9.37
CA LEU A 377 -113.32 117.80 8.84
C LEU A 377 -113.26 117.81 7.30
N GLN A 378 -114.39 118.01 6.60
CA GLN A 378 -114.44 117.98 5.14
C GLN A 378 -113.79 119.19 4.45
N GLY A 379 -113.70 120.35 5.12
CA GLY A 379 -113.05 121.55 4.58
C GLY A 379 -111.51 121.46 4.53
N ASN A 380 -110.89 120.84 5.54
CA ASN A 380 -109.44 120.67 5.60
C ASN A 380 -108.91 119.62 4.60
N ILE A 381 -109.78 118.72 4.10
CA ILE A 381 -109.39 117.65 3.17
C ILE A 381 -108.93 118.20 1.80
N VAL A 382 -109.48 119.33 1.34
CA VAL A 382 -109.20 119.84 -0.02
C VAL A 382 -107.79 120.43 -0.12
N GLU A 383 -107.30 121.10 0.92
CA GLU A 383 -105.96 121.70 0.94
C GLU A 383 -104.84 120.65 1.11
N TYR A 384 -105.08 119.61 1.92
CA TYR A 384 -104.13 118.50 2.07
C TYR A 384 -104.04 117.61 0.82
N LYS A 385 -105.10 117.53 -0.01
CA LYS A 385 -105.07 116.79 -1.28
C LYS A 385 -104.05 117.35 -2.29
N GLY A 386 -103.92 118.68 -2.39
CA GLY A 386 -102.96 119.30 -3.33
C GLY A 386 -101.50 119.07 -2.94
N LYS A 387 -101.18 119.04 -1.64
CA LYS A 387 -99.84 118.70 -1.14
C LYS A 387 -99.53 117.20 -1.28
N LEU A 388 -100.57 116.35 -1.26
CA LEU A 388 -100.43 114.89 -1.44
C LEU A 388 -100.02 114.52 -2.88
N GLU A 389 -100.63 115.12 -3.91
CA GLU A 389 -100.28 114.85 -5.32
C GLU A 389 -98.82 115.21 -5.66
N GLN A 390 -98.30 116.30 -5.08
CA GLN A 390 -96.92 116.71 -5.30
C GLN A 390 -95.91 115.76 -4.63
N SER A 391 -96.25 115.26 -3.44
CA SER A 391 -95.46 114.24 -2.74
C SER A 391 -95.54 112.87 -3.42
N GLU A 392 -96.65 112.53 -4.07
CA GLU A 392 -96.81 111.27 -4.80
C GLU A 392 -95.92 111.20 -6.05
N LYS A 393 -95.82 112.29 -6.82
CA LYS A 393 -94.89 112.35 -7.97
C LYS A 393 -93.42 112.18 -7.55
N GLN A 394 -93.00 112.85 -6.47
CA GLN A 394 -91.65 112.67 -5.93
C GLN A 394 -91.40 111.23 -5.44
N ARG A 395 -92.43 110.59 -4.87
CA ARG A 395 -92.37 109.17 -4.45
C ARG A 395 -92.26 108.24 -5.66
N GLU A 396 -92.97 108.49 -6.75
CA GLU A 396 -92.87 107.68 -7.97
C GLU A 396 -91.49 107.75 -8.61
N ASP A 397 -90.88 108.94 -8.67
CA ASP A 397 -89.54 109.12 -9.21
C ASP A 397 -88.48 108.42 -8.34
N LEU A 398 -88.59 108.51 -7.01
CA LEU A 398 -87.74 107.75 -6.08
C LEU A 398 -87.93 106.23 -6.22
N VAL A 399 -89.15 105.76 -6.45
CA VAL A 399 -89.43 104.33 -6.68
C VAL A 399 -88.82 103.84 -7.99
N LYS A 400 -88.85 104.65 -9.06
CA LYS A 400 -88.17 104.32 -10.32
C LYS A 400 -86.65 104.26 -10.14
N GLN A 401 -86.06 105.22 -9.43
CA GLN A 401 -84.62 105.19 -9.10
C GLN A 401 -84.25 103.99 -8.23
N LEU A 402 -85.09 103.64 -7.25
CA LEU A 402 -84.87 102.46 -6.40
C LEU A 402 -84.96 101.15 -7.21
N ARG A 403 -85.89 101.05 -8.16
CA ARG A 403 -86.02 99.88 -9.05
C ARG A 403 -84.81 99.74 -9.96
N ALA A 404 -84.35 100.83 -10.58
CA ALA A 404 -83.14 100.83 -11.40
C ALA A 404 -81.88 100.45 -10.59
N SER A 405 -81.75 100.97 -9.37
CA SER A 405 -80.65 100.61 -8.47
C SER A 405 -80.69 99.12 -8.07
N ARG A 406 -81.87 98.56 -7.79
CA ARG A 406 -82.05 97.13 -7.48
C ARG A 406 -81.68 96.21 -8.64
N GLU A 407 -82.05 96.56 -9.87
CA GLU A 407 -81.64 95.81 -11.07
C GLU A 407 -80.12 95.86 -11.25
N MET A 408 -79.49 97.01 -11.01
CA MET A 408 -78.04 97.13 -11.05
C MET A 408 -77.35 96.26 -9.99
N PHE A 409 -77.89 96.20 -8.77
CA PHE A 409 -77.38 95.32 -7.72
C PHE A 409 -77.54 93.84 -8.06
N ALA A 410 -78.67 93.42 -8.65
CA ALA A 410 -78.87 92.05 -9.09
C ALA A 410 -77.84 91.64 -10.15
N ASN A 411 -77.60 92.50 -11.14
CA ASN A 411 -76.60 92.25 -12.18
C ASN A 411 -75.18 92.15 -11.61
N VAL A 412 -74.80 93.01 -10.65
CA VAL A 412 -73.50 92.93 -9.97
C VAL A 412 -73.37 91.66 -9.13
N GLN A 413 -74.46 91.24 -8.48
CA GLN A 413 -74.48 90.02 -7.67
C GLN A 413 -74.30 88.76 -8.54
N ASP A 414 -74.86 88.75 -9.75
CA ASP A 414 -74.70 87.64 -10.68
C ASP A 414 -73.31 87.62 -11.32
N GLN A 415 -72.72 88.77 -11.64
CA GLN A 415 -71.31 88.87 -12.04
C GLN A 415 -70.37 88.32 -10.94
N LEU A 416 -70.62 88.66 -9.67
CA LEU A 416 -69.85 88.13 -8.54
C LEU A 416 -70.00 86.61 -8.37
N LYS A 417 -71.18 86.04 -8.64
CA LYS A 417 -71.37 84.58 -8.61
C LYS A 417 -70.62 83.91 -9.76
N GLU A 418 -70.60 84.52 -10.94
CA GLU A 418 -69.90 84.01 -12.11
C GLU A 418 -68.37 84.07 -11.90
N GLU A 419 -67.85 85.17 -11.37
CA GLU A 419 -66.45 85.28 -10.97
C GLU A 419 -66.06 84.25 -9.89
N LYS A 420 -66.92 84.03 -8.89
CA LYS A 420 -66.69 82.98 -7.87
C LYS A 420 -66.65 81.57 -8.48
N ARG A 421 -67.52 81.27 -9.46
CA ARG A 421 -67.48 79.99 -10.19
C ARG A 421 -66.21 79.87 -11.02
N ALA A 422 -65.82 80.91 -11.74
CA ALA A 422 -64.58 80.93 -12.51
C ALA A 422 -63.34 80.78 -11.60
N LEU A 423 -63.36 81.39 -10.42
CA LEU A 423 -62.29 81.27 -9.43
C LEU A 423 -62.20 79.85 -8.86
N LYS A 424 -63.34 79.19 -8.62
CA LYS A 424 -63.39 77.78 -8.19
C LYS A 424 -62.80 76.85 -9.25
N VAL A 425 -63.18 77.01 -10.52
CA VAL A 425 -62.63 76.22 -11.64
C VAL A 425 -61.12 76.46 -11.78
N LYS A 426 -60.66 77.71 -11.67
CA LYS A 426 -59.22 78.03 -11.65
C LYS A 426 -58.52 77.40 -10.45
N GLY A 427 -59.13 77.38 -9.26
CA GLY A 427 -58.61 76.72 -8.07
C GLY A 427 -58.45 75.20 -8.24
N GLU A 428 -59.44 74.53 -8.82
CA GLU A 428 -59.39 73.10 -9.13
C GLU A 428 -58.33 72.78 -10.20
N SER A 429 -58.19 73.64 -11.22
CA SER A 429 -57.11 73.52 -12.22
C SER A 429 -55.72 73.69 -11.60
N LEU A 430 -55.56 74.64 -10.68
CA LEU A 430 -54.30 74.88 -9.97
C LEU A 430 -53.95 73.71 -9.03
N ALA A 431 -54.94 73.09 -8.39
CA ALA A 431 -54.74 71.87 -7.61
C ALA A 431 -54.27 70.70 -8.48
N LYS A 432 -54.90 70.47 -9.64
CA LYS A 432 -54.48 69.44 -10.60
C LYS A 432 -53.06 69.67 -11.10
N LEU A 433 -52.69 70.92 -11.40
CA LEU A 433 -51.32 71.26 -11.82
C LEU A 433 -50.30 71.03 -10.70
N ARG A 434 -50.63 71.34 -9.44
CA ARG A 434 -49.76 71.04 -8.29
C ARG A 434 -49.57 69.54 -8.09
N GLU A 435 -50.62 68.75 -8.28
CA GLU A 435 -50.56 67.29 -8.20
C GLU A 435 -49.71 66.69 -9.34
N GLN A 436 -49.85 67.21 -10.57
CA GLN A 436 -48.99 66.87 -11.70
C GLN A 436 -47.52 67.27 -11.44
N MET A 437 -47.28 68.43 -10.82
CA MET A 437 -45.94 68.87 -10.45
C MET A 437 -45.30 67.95 -9.39
N LYS A 438 -46.09 67.49 -8.39
CA LYS A 438 -45.66 66.50 -7.41
C LYS A 438 -45.36 65.14 -8.06
N HIS A 439 -46.15 64.73 -9.05
CA HIS A 439 -45.87 63.55 -9.85
C HIS A 439 -44.57 63.70 -10.65
N LEU A 440 -44.34 64.84 -11.30
CA LEU A 440 -43.09 65.10 -12.02
C LEU A 440 -41.88 65.14 -11.08
N GLU A 441 -42.01 65.70 -9.88
CA GLU A 441 -40.96 65.62 -8.86
C GLU A 441 -40.71 64.17 -8.41
N SER A 442 -41.76 63.36 -8.24
CA SER A 442 -41.61 61.95 -7.92
C SER A 442 -40.92 61.17 -9.04
N PHE A 443 -41.23 61.47 -10.32
CA PHE A 443 -40.51 60.91 -11.47
C PHE A 443 -39.06 61.37 -11.51
N ARG A 444 -38.78 62.64 -11.20
CA ARG A 444 -37.41 63.16 -11.08
C ARG A 444 -36.63 62.41 -10.02
N PHE A 445 -37.21 62.15 -8.83
CA PHE A 445 -36.56 61.38 -7.78
C PHE A 445 -36.32 59.92 -8.17
N VAL A 446 -37.30 59.26 -8.82
CA VAL A 446 -37.14 57.88 -9.30
C VAL A 446 -36.06 57.80 -10.39
N LEU A 447 -36.06 58.74 -11.34
CA LEU A 447 -35.02 58.81 -12.39
C LEU A 447 -33.65 59.12 -11.78
N PHE A 448 -33.57 60.03 -10.80
CA PHE A 448 -32.32 60.35 -10.12
C PHE A 448 -31.79 59.16 -9.33
N HIS A 449 -32.67 58.42 -8.64
CA HIS A 449 -32.31 57.18 -7.98
C HIS A 449 -31.88 56.11 -9.00
N LYS A 450 -32.52 56.05 -10.17
CA LYS A 450 -32.15 55.10 -11.23
C LYS A 450 -30.82 55.44 -11.88
N VAL A 451 -30.53 56.72 -12.12
CA VAL A 451 -29.23 57.21 -12.59
C VAL A 451 -28.16 56.92 -11.55
N LYS A 452 -28.41 57.23 -10.28
CA LYS A 452 -27.48 56.93 -9.19
C LYS A 452 -27.23 55.42 -9.05
N GLN A 453 -28.27 54.60 -9.19
CA GLN A 453 -28.13 53.14 -9.19
C GLN A 453 -27.30 52.65 -10.39
N MET A 454 -27.50 53.21 -11.58
CA MET A 454 -26.69 52.88 -12.77
C MET A 454 -25.23 53.34 -12.60
N GLU A 455 -24.98 54.47 -11.94
CA GLU A 455 -23.64 54.94 -11.60
C GLU A 455 -22.97 54.06 -10.54
N GLU A 456 -23.71 53.64 -9.51
CA GLU A 456 -23.25 52.69 -8.48
C GLU A 456 -23.01 51.28 -9.06
N GLU A 457 -23.73 50.88 -10.11
CA GLU A 457 -23.51 49.63 -10.85
C GLU A 457 -22.31 49.73 -11.83
N ARG A 458 -21.94 50.93 -12.29
CA ARG A 458 -20.78 51.13 -13.19
C ARG A 458 -19.45 50.82 -12.50
N ASP A 459 -19.29 51.20 -11.24
CA ASP A 459 -18.04 51.01 -10.50
C ASP A 459 -17.67 49.52 -10.25
N PRO A 460 -18.59 48.61 -9.85
CA PRO A 460 -18.29 47.19 -9.76
C PRO A 460 -18.04 46.57 -11.15
N LEU A 461 -18.72 47.04 -12.19
CA LEU A 461 -18.42 46.63 -13.57
C LEU A 461 -17.01 47.08 -14.01
N ALA A 462 -16.59 48.29 -13.65
CA ALA A 462 -15.23 48.76 -13.92
C ALA A 462 -14.17 47.98 -13.11
N GLN A 463 -14.48 47.63 -11.86
CA GLN A 463 -13.63 46.75 -11.05
C GLN A 463 -13.54 45.33 -11.63
N GLN A 464 -14.63 44.77 -12.12
CA GLN A 464 -14.64 43.48 -12.81
C GLN A 464 -13.83 43.53 -14.11
N VAL A 465 -13.94 44.60 -14.90
CA VAL A 465 -13.12 44.77 -16.12
C VAL A 465 -11.64 44.89 -15.76
N ASN A 466 -11.30 45.60 -14.69
CA ASN A 466 -9.92 45.72 -14.23
C ASN A 466 -9.36 44.42 -13.65
N SER A 467 -10.16 43.65 -12.91
CA SER A 467 -9.76 42.32 -12.45
C SER A 467 -9.59 41.36 -13.62
N LEU A 468 -10.46 41.43 -14.63
CA LEU A 468 -10.31 40.64 -15.85
C LEU A 468 -9.03 41.01 -16.61
N LYS A 469 -8.70 42.30 -16.72
CA LYS A 469 -7.44 42.76 -17.31
C LYS A 469 -6.22 42.27 -16.51
N SER A 470 -6.28 42.29 -15.19
CA SER A 470 -5.22 41.76 -14.32
C SER A 470 -5.05 40.26 -14.52
N ASN A 471 -6.15 39.50 -14.49
CA ASN A 471 -6.16 38.06 -14.69
C ASN A 471 -5.63 37.67 -16.07
N VAL A 472 -5.99 38.41 -17.13
CA VAL A 472 -5.45 38.20 -18.48
C VAL A 472 -3.94 38.48 -18.51
N SER A 473 -3.49 39.56 -17.86
CA SER A 473 -2.06 39.87 -17.75
C SER A 473 -1.28 38.80 -16.97
N GLU A 474 -1.85 38.29 -15.88
CA GLU A 474 -1.29 37.19 -15.11
C GLU A 474 -1.23 35.91 -15.94
N MET A 475 -2.30 35.58 -16.66
CA MET A 475 -2.34 34.43 -17.57
C MET A 475 -1.27 34.53 -18.67
N TYR A 476 -1.05 35.71 -19.26
CA TYR A 476 0.06 35.93 -20.19
C TYR A 476 1.42 35.75 -19.52
N SER A 477 1.58 36.21 -18.27
CA SER A 477 2.83 36.02 -17.52
C SER A 477 3.09 34.55 -17.18
N GLU A 478 2.04 33.79 -16.87
CA GLU A 478 2.10 32.35 -16.63
C GLU A 478 2.40 31.60 -17.93
N PHE A 479 1.75 31.96 -19.03
CA PHE A 479 2.05 31.38 -20.35
C PHE A 479 3.51 31.59 -20.74
N VAL A 480 4.08 32.78 -20.50
CA VAL A 480 5.50 33.05 -20.77
C VAL A 480 6.42 32.24 -19.84
N ARG A 481 6.05 32.06 -18.57
CA ARG A 481 6.82 31.22 -17.63
C ARG A 481 6.78 29.76 -18.03
N GLU A 482 5.60 29.24 -18.35
CA GLU A 482 5.38 27.88 -18.83
C GLU A 482 6.11 27.62 -20.15
N PHE A 483 6.09 28.57 -21.08
CA PHE A 483 6.84 28.46 -22.33
C PHE A 483 8.35 28.37 -22.08
N LYS A 484 8.89 29.20 -21.18
CA LYS A 484 10.32 29.14 -20.78
C LYS A 484 10.66 27.84 -20.04
N ALA A 485 9.77 27.34 -19.20
CA ALA A 485 9.95 26.06 -18.50
C ALA A 485 9.97 24.90 -19.51
N LYS A 486 9.00 24.88 -20.44
CA LYS A 486 8.93 23.91 -21.53
C LYS A 486 10.19 23.94 -22.39
N GLN A 487 10.67 25.11 -22.79
CA GLN A 487 11.90 25.24 -23.57
C GLN A 487 13.12 24.65 -22.85
N ARG A 488 13.23 24.83 -21.52
CA ARG A 488 14.31 24.21 -20.73
C ARG A 488 14.21 22.69 -20.69
N VAL A 489 12.99 22.17 -20.52
CA VAL A 489 12.74 20.72 -20.52
C VAL A 489 13.03 20.13 -21.89
N ASP A 490 12.63 20.79 -22.97
CA ASP A 490 12.90 20.35 -24.35
C ASP A 490 14.42 20.35 -24.63
N GLN A 491 15.16 21.35 -24.14
CA GLN A 491 16.62 21.36 -24.25
C GLN A 491 17.26 20.20 -23.46
N GLN A 492 16.83 19.97 -22.21
CA GLN A 492 17.34 18.86 -21.40
C GLN A 492 17.01 17.50 -22.04
N LEU A 493 15.81 17.38 -22.63
CA LEU A 493 15.41 16.18 -23.35
C LEU A 493 16.31 15.97 -24.56
N ALA A 494 16.55 17.00 -25.37
CA ALA A 494 17.45 16.92 -26.51
C ALA A 494 18.88 16.50 -26.10
N ASP A 495 19.43 17.11 -25.05
CA ASP A 495 20.77 16.78 -24.54
C ASP A 495 20.83 15.31 -24.06
N LYS A 496 19.79 14.83 -23.36
CA LYS A 496 19.69 13.44 -22.91
C LYS A 496 19.51 12.47 -24.07
N THR A 497 18.74 12.85 -25.08
CA THR A 497 18.57 12.05 -26.30
C THR A 497 19.89 11.94 -27.08
N HIS A 498 20.68 13.01 -27.17
CA HIS A 498 22.01 12.99 -27.77
C HIS A 498 23.00 12.12 -26.98
N LEU A 499 22.96 12.17 -25.63
CA LEU A 499 23.79 11.31 -24.80
C LEU A 499 23.38 9.84 -24.94
N ALA A 500 22.09 9.55 -24.94
CA ALA A 500 21.57 8.19 -25.11
C ALA A 500 21.94 7.60 -26.48
N SER A 501 21.84 8.40 -27.56
CA SER A 501 22.25 7.94 -28.89
C SER A 501 23.75 7.70 -28.97
N SER A 502 24.58 8.52 -28.33
CA SER A 502 26.03 8.34 -28.25
C SER A 502 26.40 7.06 -27.49
N LEU A 503 25.83 6.84 -26.31
CA LEU A 503 26.04 5.63 -25.51
C LEU A 503 25.50 4.37 -26.21
N GLN A 504 24.41 4.49 -26.98
CA GLN A 504 23.89 3.39 -27.79
C GLN A 504 24.87 3.04 -28.92
N HIS A 505 25.47 4.03 -29.59
CA HIS A 505 26.49 3.79 -30.60
C HIS A 505 27.74 3.12 -30.00
N GLU A 506 28.16 3.57 -28.82
CA GLU A 506 29.29 2.99 -28.10
C GLU A 506 29.01 1.54 -27.65
N THR A 507 27.83 1.29 -27.07
CA THR A 507 27.40 -0.07 -26.69
C THR A 507 27.35 -1.02 -27.89
N VAL A 508 26.86 -0.54 -29.05
CA VAL A 508 26.84 -1.33 -30.29
C VAL A 508 28.27 -1.56 -30.81
N ALA A 509 29.15 -0.55 -30.75
CA ALA A 509 30.55 -0.69 -31.14
C ALA A 509 31.30 -1.69 -30.25
N LEU A 510 31.15 -1.60 -28.93
CA LEU A 510 31.74 -2.53 -27.96
C LEU A 510 31.20 -3.95 -28.14
N SER A 511 29.89 -4.09 -28.38
CA SER A 511 29.29 -5.40 -28.65
C SER A 511 29.85 -6.03 -29.92
N ARG A 512 30.03 -5.25 -30.99
CA ARG A 512 30.68 -5.71 -32.23
C ARG A 512 32.13 -6.12 -31.99
N GLN A 513 32.89 -5.34 -31.22
CA GLN A 513 34.27 -5.67 -30.85
C GLN A 513 34.35 -6.95 -30.03
N LEU A 514 33.48 -7.15 -29.03
CA LEU A 514 33.43 -8.38 -28.24
C LEU A 514 33.05 -9.61 -29.07
N ILE A 515 32.12 -9.48 -30.02
CA ILE A 515 31.78 -10.55 -30.95
C ILE A 515 32.98 -10.90 -31.84
N GLN A 516 33.72 -9.90 -32.32
CA GLN A 516 34.92 -10.10 -33.12
C GLN A 516 36.01 -10.79 -32.32
N LEU A 517 36.29 -10.33 -31.09
CA LEU A 517 37.26 -10.95 -30.19
C LEU A 517 36.91 -12.42 -29.87
N LYS A 518 35.63 -12.71 -29.64
CA LYS A 518 35.16 -14.10 -29.42
C LYS A 518 35.37 -14.97 -30.66
N LYS A 519 35.17 -14.45 -31.87
CA LYS A 519 35.44 -15.18 -33.11
C LYS A 519 36.92 -15.45 -33.29
N ASP A 520 37.76 -14.45 -33.03
CA ASP A 520 39.21 -14.59 -33.18
C ASP A 520 39.82 -15.49 -32.09
N GLY A 521 39.30 -15.45 -30.86
CA GLY A 521 39.66 -16.41 -29.81
C GLY A 521 39.25 -17.85 -30.14
N ARG A 522 38.06 -18.06 -30.74
CA ARG A 522 37.66 -19.40 -31.24
C ARG A 522 38.55 -19.88 -32.38
N ARG A 523 38.95 -18.99 -33.29
CA ARG A 523 39.89 -19.33 -34.37
C ARG A 523 41.27 -19.69 -33.83
N LEU A 524 41.77 -18.97 -32.84
CA LEU A 524 43.02 -19.29 -32.15
C LEU A 524 42.96 -20.68 -31.51
N LEU A 525 41.88 -21.00 -30.78
CA LEU A 525 41.71 -22.31 -30.16
C LEU A 525 41.67 -23.42 -31.20
N ASN A 526 40.94 -23.23 -32.30
CA ASN A 526 40.89 -24.20 -33.40
C ASN A 526 42.26 -24.37 -34.09
N ASP A 527 43.01 -23.28 -34.32
CA ASP A 527 44.35 -23.32 -34.92
C ASP A 527 45.35 -24.05 -33.99
N ILE A 528 45.25 -23.86 -32.66
CA ILE A 528 46.04 -24.58 -31.66
C ILE A 528 45.64 -26.06 -31.61
N GLU A 529 44.34 -26.37 -31.59
CA GLU A 529 43.82 -27.74 -31.58
C GLU A 529 44.26 -28.51 -32.83
N GLN A 530 44.29 -27.85 -34.00
CA GLN A 530 44.79 -28.43 -35.24
C GLN A 530 46.29 -28.74 -35.19
N ILE A 531 47.09 -27.93 -34.48
CA ILE A 531 48.53 -28.18 -34.28
C ILE A 531 48.76 -29.34 -33.29
N LEU A 532 47.89 -29.46 -32.29
CA LEU A 532 47.96 -30.47 -31.23
C LEU A 532 47.24 -31.78 -31.58
N HIS A 533 46.63 -31.88 -32.76
CA HIS A 533 45.87 -33.05 -33.19
C HIS A 533 46.76 -34.30 -33.34
N ALA A 534 46.21 -35.47 -33.03
CA ALA A 534 46.96 -36.73 -32.90
C ALA A 534 47.73 -37.16 -34.16
N GLU A 535 47.27 -36.77 -35.35
CA GLU A 535 47.94 -37.06 -36.63
C GLU A 535 49.18 -36.18 -36.87
N THR A 536 49.25 -35.01 -36.26
CA THR A 536 50.39 -34.07 -36.35
C THR A 536 51.43 -34.31 -35.24
N ALA A 537 51.10 -35.14 -34.25
CA ALA A 537 51.97 -35.53 -33.15
C ALA A 537 53.19 -36.37 -33.59
N ALA A 538 53.24 -36.85 -34.82
CA ALA A 538 54.45 -37.49 -35.36
C ALA A 538 55.62 -36.49 -35.60
N ASP A 539 55.31 -35.19 -35.69
CA ASP A 539 56.22 -34.10 -36.08
C ASP A 539 56.60 -33.20 -34.88
N PHE A 540 56.81 -33.80 -33.70
CA PHE A 540 57.00 -33.12 -32.41
C PHE A 540 58.10 -32.04 -32.42
N GLU A 541 59.17 -32.22 -33.18
CA GLU A 541 60.28 -31.26 -33.23
C GLU A 541 59.92 -29.91 -33.88
N ARG A 542 58.94 -29.90 -34.79
CA ARG A 542 58.49 -28.68 -35.49
C ARG A 542 57.28 -28.03 -34.83
N MET A 543 56.62 -28.73 -33.90
CA MET A 543 55.43 -28.28 -33.20
C MET A 543 55.64 -26.97 -32.39
N PRO A 544 56.72 -26.78 -31.61
CA PRO A 544 56.95 -25.54 -30.87
C PRO A 544 57.07 -24.32 -31.77
N LYS A 545 57.74 -24.46 -32.93
CA LYS A 545 57.89 -23.37 -33.91
C LYS A 545 56.57 -23.02 -34.59
N ARG A 546 55.70 -24.00 -34.84
CA ARG A 546 54.35 -23.76 -35.40
C ARG A 546 53.44 -23.08 -34.36
N LEU A 547 53.51 -23.53 -33.11
CA LEU A 547 52.74 -22.95 -32.00
C LEU A 547 53.15 -21.50 -31.74
N MET A 548 54.45 -21.20 -31.78
CA MET A 548 54.98 -19.84 -31.66
C MET A 548 54.51 -18.93 -32.80
N LYS A 549 54.51 -19.41 -34.06
CA LYS A 549 53.97 -18.66 -35.20
C LYS A 549 52.47 -18.40 -35.09
N THR A 550 51.68 -19.35 -34.58
CA THR A 550 50.25 -19.11 -34.33
C THR A 550 50.02 -18.11 -33.20
N LEU A 551 50.82 -18.16 -32.14
CA LEU A 551 50.75 -17.17 -31.06
C LEU A 551 51.15 -15.76 -31.54
N GLU A 552 52.17 -15.64 -32.39
CA GLU A 552 52.54 -14.38 -33.05
C GLU A 552 51.43 -13.85 -33.97
N LYS A 553 50.78 -14.73 -34.76
CA LYS A 553 49.65 -14.37 -35.64
C LYS A 553 48.46 -13.77 -34.90
N TYR A 554 48.25 -14.18 -33.64
CA TYR A 554 47.15 -13.72 -32.78
C TYR A 554 47.65 -12.85 -31.62
N GLN A 555 48.86 -12.29 -31.71
CA GLN A 555 49.46 -11.46 -30.66
C GLN A 555 48.60 -10.23 -30.31
N ASN A 556 47.83 -9.71 -31.27
CA ASN A 556 46.90 -8.60 -31.07
C ASN A 556 45.72 -8.94 -30.13
N LEU A 557 45.45 -10.23 -29.83
CA LEU A 557 44.50 -10.63 -28.77
C LEU A 557 45.10 -10.44 -27.36
N SER A 558 46.43 -10.45 -27.24
CA SER A 558 47.13 -10.20 -25.96
C SER A 558 47.23 -8.71 -25.62
N GLU A 559 47.10 -7.84 -26.62
CA GLU A 559 47.03 -6.38 -26.47
C GLU A 559 45.62 -5.90 -26.12
N TRP A 560 44.61 -6.78 -26.19
CA TRP A 560 43.26 -6.47 -25.73
C TRP A 560 43.27 -6.36 -24.20
N THR A 561 43.26 -5.13 -23.72
CA THR A 561 43.00 -4.79 -22.33
C THR A 561 41.52 -4.43 -22.19
N PRO A 562 40.81 -4.95 -21.16
CA PRO A 562 39.46 -4.48 -20.87
C PRO A 562 39.52 -2.95 -20.66
N PRO A 563 38.47 -2.19 -21.05
CA PRO A 563 38.44 -0.75 -20.78
C PRO A 563 38.69 -0.56 -19.29
N ALA A 564 39.77 0.15 -18.95
CA ALA A 564 40.09 0.44 -17.57
C ALA A 564 38.89 1.18 -16.98
N GLU A 565 38.23 0.58 -15.99
CA GLU A 565 37.63 1.39 -14.94
C GLU A 565 38.77 2.26 -14.43
N GLU A 566 38.66 3.58 -14.62
CA GLU A 566 39.60 4.56 -14.09
C GLU A 566 39.58 4.48 -12.55
N VAL A 567 40.31 3.51 -12.01
CA VAL A 567 40.79 3.51 -10.64
C VAL A 567 42.22 4.03 -10.73
N PRO A 568 42.52 5.24 -10.22
CA PRO A 568 43.85 5.82 -10.31
C PRO A 568 44.84 4.90 -9.58
N GLY A 569 45.84 4.41 -10.31
CA GLY A 569 46.95 3.68 -9.75
C GLY A 569 47.86 4.59 -8.93
N ASP A 570 48.31 4.12 -7.77
CA ASP A 570 49.69 3.65 -7.58
C ASP A 570 49.86 3.09 -6.16
N LYS A 571 50.60 2.00 -6.01
CA LYS A 571 51.17 1.55 -4.72
C LYS A 571 52.69 1.59 -4.90
N PRO A 572 53.50 2.00 -3.89
CA PRO A 572 53.33 1.56 -2.51
C PRO A 572 53.69 2.59 -1.41
N SER A 573 52.83 2.73 -0.39
CA SER A 573 53.22 3.02 1.00
C SER A 573 51.99 2.86 1.90
N ASP A 574 52.03 1.91 2.83
CA ASP A 574 50.90 1.47 3.66
C ASP A 574 50.32 2.53 4.64
N THR A 575 50.80 3.77 4.59
CA THR A 575 50.24 4.89 5.37
C THR A 575 49.36 5.84 4.56
N ALA A 576 49.57 5.95 3.24
CA ALA A 576 48.79 6.84 2.37
C ALA A 576 47.43 6.24 1.95
N THR A 577 47.31 4.92 1.97
CA THR A 577 46.07 4.19 1.66
C THR A 577 44.95 4.50 2.65
N LYS A 578 45.24 4.74 3.93
CA LYS A 578 44.21 5.14 4.90
C LYS A 578 43.68 6.55 4.65
N GLU A 579 44.54 7.51 4.34
CA GLU A 579 44.11 8.88 4.02
C GLU A 579 43.40 8.95 2.66
N GLN A 580 43.82 8.17 1.68
CA GLN A 580 43.13 8.07 0.38
C GLN A 580 41.79 7.35 0.50
N MET A 581 41.68 6.27 1.29
CA MET A 581 40.40 5.63 1.57
C MET A 581 39.48 6.55 2.38
N MET A 582 40.01 7.28 3.36
CA MET A 582 39.24 8.26 4.14
C MET A 582 38.79 9.44 3.28
N MET A 583 39.63 9.96 2.38
CA MET A 583 39.22 10.96 1.39
C MET A 583 38.18 10.43 0.42
N HIS A 584 38.32 9.19 -0.07
CA HIS A 584 37.35 8.57 -0.95
C HIS A 584 36.00 8.40 -0.24
N GLU A 585 36.02 7.97 1.01
CA GLU A 585 34.82 7.83 1.84
C GLU A 585 34.21 9.19 2.21
N MET A 586 35.01 10.23 2.43
CA MET A 586 34.52 11.60 2.58
C MET A 586 33.92 12.17 1.29
N VAL A 587 34.46 11.82 0.12
CA VAL A 587 33.88 12.20 -1.18
C VAL A 587 32.56 11.47 -1.40
N ILE A 588 32.47 10.18 -1.07
CA ILE A 588 31.22 9.41 -1.10
C ILE A 588 30.19 10.03 -0.15
N GLN A 589 30.58 10.36 1.08
CA GLN A 589 29.69 11.00 2.06
C GLN A 589 29.27 12.42 1.61
N ARG A 590 30.17 13.20 1.01
CA ARG A 590 29.85 14.51 0.42
C ARG A 590 28.86 14.38 -0.72
N ASP A 591 29.06 13.42 -1.62
CA ASP A 591 28.18 13.22 -2.77
C ASP A 591 26.82 12.64 -2.34
N LEU A 592 26.79 11.81 -1.29
CA LEU A 592 25.57 11.33 -0.66
C LEU A 592 24.81 12.47 0.02
N LEU A 593 25.50 13.36 0.74
CA LEU A 593 24.92 14.57 1.33
C LEU A 593 24.46 15.54 0.26
N PHE A 594 25.18 15.66 -0.85
CA PHE A 594 24.79 16.51 -1.98
C PHE A 594 23.52 15.98 -2.64
N ARG A 595 23.41 14.66 -2.88
CA ARG A 595 22.17 14.03 -3.36
C ARG A 595 21.03 14.18 -2.37
N LYS A 596 21.28 13.98 -1.07
CA LYS A 596 20.27 14.13 -0.02
C LYS A 596 19.78 15.58 0.09
N ASN A 597 20.69 16.54 -0.03
CA ASN A 597 20.36 17.97 -0.06
C ASN A 597 19.58 18.31 -1.33
N GLN A 598 20.00 17.81 -2.50
CA GLN A 598 19.29 17.98 -3.75
C GLN A 598 17.86 17.42 -3.69
N MET A 599 17.68 16.21 -3.14
CA MET A 599 16.37 15.60 -2.90
C MET A 599 15.53 16.38 -1.89
N ALA A 600 16.14 16.89 -0.82
CA ALA A 600 15.46 17.73 0.15
C ALA A 600 15.02 19.06 -0.46
N THR A 601 15.85 19.69 -1.31
CA THR A 601 15.49 20.90 -2.03
C THR A 601 14.40 20.65 -3.07
N SER A 602 14.45 19.55 -3.83
CA SER A 602 13.41 19.22 -4.79
C SER A 602 12.08 18.89 -4.10
N SER A 603 12.13 18.21 -2.95
CA SER A 603 10.95 17.92 -2.13
C SER A 603 10.37 19.20 -1.51
N ALA A 604 11.22 20.12 -1.03
CA ALA A 604 10.79 21.42 -0.53
C ALA A 604 10.18 22.30 -1.63
N GLU A 605 10.76 22.29 -2.84
CA GLU A 605 10.17 22.97 -4.00
C GLU A 605 8.82 22.36 -4.40
N GLN A 606 8.69 21.03 -4.36
CA GLN A 606 7.43 20.35 -4.64
C GLN A 606 6.36 20.72 -3.61
N MET A 607 6.66 20.66 -2.30
CA MET A 607 5.73 21.12 -1.27
C MET A 607 5.36 22.60 -1.43
N LYS A 608 6.30 23.45 -1.87
CA LYS A 608 6.01 24.87 -2.13
C LYS A 608 5.08 25.04 -3.33
N ARG A 609 5.20 24.20 -4.36
CA ARG A 609 4.28 24.19 -5.52
C ARG A 609 2.90 23.70 -5.09
N GLU A 610 2.82 22.61 -4.35
CA GLU A 610 1.56 22.05 -3.82
C GLU A 610 0.83 23.06 -2.92
N CYS A 611 1.55 23.71 -2.00
CA CYS A 611 0.99 24.77 -1.16
C CYS A 611 0.54 25.98 -1.99
N SER A 612 1.29 26.37 -3.03
CA SER A 612 0.87 27.44 -3.93
C SER A 612 -0.37 27.06 -4.76
N THR A 613 -0.52 25.80 -5.16
CA THR A 613 -1.71 25.34 -5.88
C THR A 613 -2.91 25.27 -4.96
N ASP A 614 -2.74 24.81 -3.71
CA ASP A 614 -3.81 24.81 -2.72
C ASP A 614 -4.24 26.22 -2.34
N PHE A 615 -3.29 27.15 -2.19
CA PHE A 615 -3.60 28.55 -1.95
C PHE A 615 -4.42 29.16 -3.09
N ARG A 616 -4.08 28.85 -4.35
CA ARG A 616 -4.88 29.29 -5.51
C ARG A 616 -6.27 28.65 -5.52
N ARG A 617 -6.36 27.36 -5.23
CA ARG A 617 -7.64 26.63 -5.15
C ARG A 617 -8.55 27.25 -4.09
N LEU A 618 -8.04 27.41 -2.86
CA LEU A 618 -8.76 28.07 -1.76
C LEU A 618 -9.16 29.51 -2.11
N THR A 619 -8.29 30.25 -2.80
CA THR A 619 -8.62 31.61 -3.25
C THR A 619 -9.74 31.60 -4.30
N SER A 620 -9.74 30.65 -5.25
CA SER A 620 -10.82 30.51 -6.22
C SER A 620 -12.14 30.05 -5.59
N GLU A 621 -12.09 29.14 -4.63
CA GLU A 621 -13.26 28.68 -3.87
C GLU A 621 -13.84 29.84 -3.05
N ASN A 622 -12.99 30.63 -2.38
CA ASN A 622 -13.43 31.83 -1.68
C ASN A 622 -14.04 32.87 -2.64
N ALA A 623 -13.47 33.08 -3.82
CA ALA A 623 -14.04 33.98 -4.81
C ALA A 623 -15.41 33.48 -5.31
N GLN A 624 -15.57 32.18 -5.51
CA GLN A 624 -16.84 31.56 -5.89
C GLN A 624 -17.89 31.68 -4.78
N LEU A 625 -17.53 31.41 -3.52
CA LEU A 625 -18.41 31.59 -2.37
C LEU A 625 -18.86 33.05 -2.21
N ILE A 626 -17.97 34.02 -2.45
CA ILE A 626 -18.33 35.44 -2.46
C ILE A 626 -19.33 35.74 -3.59
N ALA A 627 -19.14 35.15 -4.77
CA ALA A 627 -20.06 35.32 -5.89
C ALA A 627 -21.44 34.71 -5.58
N GLU A 628 -21.50 33.49 -5.03
CA GLU A 628 -22.74 32.83 -4.61
C GLU A 628 -23.44 33.61 -3.50
N MET A 629 -22.71 34.08 -2.49
CA MET A 629 -23.27 34.91 -1.43
C MET A 629 -23.82 36.24 -1.99
N ASN A 630 -23.17 36.83 -2.99
CA ASN A 630 -23.69 38.03 -3.65
C ASN A 630 -24.92 37.73 -4.50
N MET A 631 -24.99 36.59 -5.19
CA MET A 631 -26.21 36.14 -5.88
C MET A 631 -27.36 35.95 -4.90
N LEU A 632 -27.13 35.25 -3.79
CA LEU A 632 -28.12 35.08 -2.73
C LEU A 632 -28.58 36.41 -2.13
N ARG A 633 -27.68 37.39 -1.97
CA ARG A 633 -28.05 38.75 -1.57
C ARG A 633 -28.88 39.48 -2.63
N THR A 634 -28.67 39.23 -3.91
CA THR A 634 -29.52 39.80 -4.98
C THR A 634 -30.88 39.13 -5.06
N GLU A 635 -30.94 37.81 -4.92
CA GLU A 635 -32.19 37.04 -4.86
C GLU A 635 -33.01 37.40 -3.62
N ASN A 636 -32.37 37.50 -2.45
CA ASN A 636 -33.06 37.92 -1.24
C ASN A 636 -33.61 39.35 -1.39
N ARG A 637 -32.85 40.26 -2.03
CA ARG A 637 -33.34 41.61 -2.36
C ARG A 637 -34.48 41.59 -3.39
N SER A 638 -34.49 40.71 -4.38
CA SER A 638 -35.58 40.61 -5.36
C SER A 638 -36.84 40.01 -4.73
N LEU A 639 -36.69 38.96 -3.91
CA LEU A 639 -37.78 38.37 -3.13
C LEU A 639 -38.39 39.38 -2.16
N LEU A 640 -37.56 40.15 -1.45
CA LEU A 640 -38.03 41.24 -0.58
C LEU A 640 -38.84 42.30 -1.36
N ARG A 641 -38.44 42.64 -2.59
CA ARG A 641 -39.23 43.54 -3.44
C ARG A 641 -40.55 42.89 -3.85
N SER A 642 -40.52 41.63 -4.28
CA SER A 642 -41.73 40.87 -4.65
C SER A 642 -42.70 40.76 -3.48
N CYS A 643 -42.22 40.49 -2.26
CA CYS A 643 -43.06 40.47 -1.06
C CYS A 643 -43.69 41.84 -0.80
N LYS A 644 -42.92 42.94 -0.90
CA LYS A 644 -43.45 44.29 -0.74
C LYS A 644 -44.47 44.67 -1.82
N GLU A 645 -44.28 44.22 -3.06
CA GLU A 645 -45.26 44.41 -4.14
C GLU A 645 -46.56 43.64 -3.88
N GLN A 646 -46.45 42.38 -3.41
CA GLN A 646 -47.62 41.58 -3.02
C GLN A 646 -48.34 42.17 -1.80
N GLU A 647 -47.60 42.66 -0.79
CA GLU A 647 -48.18 43.38 0.35
C GLU A 647 -48.91 44.65 -0.09
N ALA A 648 -48.32 45.44 -1.00
CA ALA A 648 -48.96 46.62 -1.57
C ALA A 648 -50.22 46.26 -2.37
N ALA A 649 -50.20 45.16 -3.12
CA ALA A 649 -51.37 44.66 -3.84
C ALA A 649 -52.49 44.22 -2.89
N ILE A 650 -52.16 43.55 -1.78
CA ILE A 650 -53.12 43.18 -0.73
C ILE A 650 -53.73 44.44 -0.09
N ILE A 651 -52.91 45.46 0.19
CA ILE A 651 -53.40 46.74 0.74
C ILE A 651 -54.33 47.43 -0.25
N ALA A 652 -54.00 47.45 -1.54
CA ALA A 652 -54.84 48.03 -2.59
C ALA A 652 -56.18 47.27 -2.76
N MET A 653 -56.16 45.94 -2.64
CA MET A 653 -57.39 45.12 -2.65
C MET A 653 -58.27 45.42 -1.43
N ARG A 654 -57.68 45.50 -0.22
CA ARG A 654 -58.41 45.91 1.00
C ARG A 654 -58.98 47.33 0.89
N ALA A 655 -58.25 48.26 0.26
CA ALA A 655 -58.73 49.61 -0.01
C ALA A 655 -59.90 49.62 -1.02
N LYS A 656 -59.87 48.76 -2.04
CA LYS A 656 -61.00 48.56 -2.97
C LYS A 656 -62.22 47.93 -2.29
N ASP A 657 -62.02 46.94 -1.42
CA ASP A 657 -63.11 46.28 -0.70
C ASP A 657 -63.77 47.23 0.29
N THR A 658 -62.99 48.09 0.97
CA THR A 658 -63.53 49.15 1.83
C THR A 658 -64.24 50.26 1.04
N ALA A 659 -63.76 50.61 -0.16
CA ALA A 659 -64.46 51.53 -1.05
C ALA A 659 -65.78 50.93 -1.59
N ARG A 660 -65.80 49.63 -1.94
CA ARG A 660 -67.01 48.90 -2.31
C ARG A 660 -68.01 48.83 -1.17
N ALA A 661 -67.55 48.59 0.07
CA ALA A 661 -68.41 48.60 1.25
C ALA A 661 -69.03 49.99 1.51
N ARG A 662 -68.31 51.08 1.22
CA ARG A 662 -68.85 52.45 1.31
C ARG A 662 -69.90 52.73 0.22
N LEU A 663 -69.66 52.31 -1.02
CA LEU A 663 -70.64 52.46 -2.10
C LEU A 663 -71.91 51.62 -1.86
N ALA A 664 -71.77 50.43 -1.28
CA ALA A 664 -72.92 49.61 -0.87
C ALA A 664 -73.69 50.20 0.33
N GLY A 665 -73.09 51.12 1.09
CA GLY A 665 -73.75 51.87 2.17
C GLY A 665 -74.48 53.14 1.71
N GLU A 666 -74.15 53.67 0.53
CA GLU A 666 -74.85 54.83 -0.06
C GLU A 666 -76.10 54.40 -0.88
N GLU A 667 -76.22 53.13 -1.25
CA GLU A 667 -77.46 52.53 -1.78
C GLU A 667 -78.33 51.94 -0.65
N GLY A 668 -78.68 52.76 0.33
CA GLY A 668 -79.78 52.49 1.26
C GLY A 668 -81.14 52.88 0.62
N PRO A 669 -82.22 52.14 0.87
CA PRO A 669 -83.44 52.20 0.07
C PRO A 669 -84.14 53.55 0.17
N MET A 670 -84.43 54.17 -0.98
CA MET A 670 -85.46 55.20 -1.08
C MET A 670 -86.80 54.57 -0.72
N ALA A 671 -87.30 54.91 0.47
CA ALA A 671 -88.69 54.86 0.86
C ALA A 671 -89.21 56.30 0.99
#